data_AF-A0A7X4ALA5-F1
#
_entry.id   AF-A0A7X4ALA5-F1
#
_cell.length_a   1.000
_cell.length_b   1.000
_cell.length_c   1.000
_cell.angle_alpha   90.00
_cell.angle_beta   90.00
_cell.angle_gamma   90.00
#
_symmetry.space_group_name_H-M   'P 1'
#
loop_
_entity.id
_entity.type
_entity.pdbx_description
1 polymer ?
#
loop_
_entity_poly.entity_id
_entity_poly.type
_entity_poly.pdbx_seq_one_letter_code
_entity_poly.pdbx_strand_id
1 'polypeptide(L)'
;GTLEWLPGKALGLSEECWPELAIQDLPVFYPFIINDPGEGSQAKRRMHACIIDHLIPPMTQAETYDELAKLQQLLGAFANAEQVDPDKLPLIMDEIWEVVVEANLHVDLGAEAKPEEDDYGDFIQHIDGYLCEIGDMQIRDGLHVLGRPPEGEQLVNLALALVRLDAPGVTGLRGAIARDLGLDYETLNDRERFGESWPDGRPAFYGVLPADTTWRTRGDIIAGLEQLCRRVVEALAERGFAPDAVASVAERFGLTAVGAARATLGQLADVILPNVLRSTEEIDNLLDGLEGRFVPPGPSGAPTRGMANVLPTGRNFYSVDARAVPSPFAWKVGRKLGDRLIESYRERHGRPPRAIGITVWGTANMRTQGDDIAEILWLLGVEPVWERENGRVVDLRVVPLEELGRPRVDVTVRMSGFFRDAFPGVVQMVDRAVNLVADLDEPDEDNAVRERTRSDEQSLAASGAAPDDARARSRYRLFSNKPGAYGTGILNAIADGAWESVDDLSSIYLEWGGFAYTGKTYGKPALEEFKTRLAASEVAVQNLDNREHDIFDSDDYLQFHGGMVAAIRTLTGRKPDAVLGDSSNPEQVHVDDLAKEARRIFRARVANPKWLKSIRRHGYKGALEMAATVDYLFGYDATADIVDDWMYEDVAQKYALDEESRRFLEQSNPWALRELTGRLIEAGDRGLWRDPKAETLDALKQTYLSTEGALEEQGGRS
;
A
#
# COMPACT_ATOMS: atom_id res chain seq x y z
N GLY A 1 12.41 15.71 3.80
CA GLY A 1 13.89 15.71 3.84
C GLY A 1 14.35 14.90 5.03
N THR A 2 15.61 15.02 5.46
CA THR A 2 16.10 14.38 6.71
C THR A 2 16.09 15.34 7.90
N LEU A 3 16.05 16.64 7.66
CA LEU A 3 16.23 17.68 8.68
C LEU A 3 15.11 17.65 9.72
N GLU A 4 13.85 17.56 9.30
CA GLU A 4 12.67 17.45 10.17
C GLU A 4 12.65 16.17 11.04
N TRP A 5 13.51 15.20 10.72
CA TRP A 5 13.65 13.93 11.44
C TRP A 5 14.87 13.88 12.35
N LEU A 6 15.68 14.94 12.39
CA LEU A 6 16.85 14.99 13.27
C LEU A 6 16.46 14.95 14.75
N PRO A 7 17.36 14.50 15.64
CA PRO A 7 17.02 14.32 17.04
C PRO A 7 16.56 15.61 17.74
N GLY A 8 15.55 15.50 18.60
CA GLY A 8 15.05 16.64 19.38
C GLY A 8 13.63 16.41 19.91
N LYS A 9 12.99 17.49 20.38
CA LYS A 9 11.58 17.44 20.80
C LYS A 9 10.67 17.12 19.62
N ALA A 10 9.56 16.44 19.91
CA ALA A 10 8.51 16.06 18.95
C ALA A 10 7.90 17.29 18.23
N LEU A 11 7.63 18.35 18.98
CA LEU A 11 7.14 19.64 18.51
C LEU A 11 7.48 20.71 19.57
N GLY A 12 7.35 21.99 19.21
CA GLY A 12 7.76 23.09 20.10
C GLY A 12 9.24 23.00 20.42
N LEU A 13 10.07 23.11 19.39
CA LEU A 13 11.50 22.88 19.47
C LEU A 13 12.18 23.84 20.45
N SER A 14 13.26 23.36 21.08
CA SER A 14 14.16 24.18 21.89
C SER A 14 15.44 24.49 21.12
N GLU A 15 16.22 25.43 21.63
CA GLU A 15 17.57 25.78 21.12
C GLU A 15 18.57 24.61 21.09
N GLU A 16 18.25 23.49 21.73
CA GLU A 16 19.05 22.25 21.72
C GLU A 16 18.58 21.23 20.67
N CYS A 17 17.48 21.50 19.97
CA CYS A 17 16.96 20.60 18.95
C CYS A 17 17.73 20.79 17.63
N TRP A 18 18.19 19.70 17.02
CA TRP A 18 18.95 19.77 15.77
C TRP A 18 18.22 20.47 14.62
N PRO A 19 16.90 20.30 14.41
CA PRO A 19 16.22 21.05 13.36
C PRO A 19 16.25 22.57 13.58
N GLU A 20 16.09 23.02 14.83
CA GLU A 20 16.14 24.43 15.22
C GLU A 20 17.53 25.01 15.01
N LEU A 21 18.57 24.29 15.43
CA LEU A 21 19.97 24.69 15.25
C LEU A 21 20.36 24.81 13.78
N ALA A 22 19.78 23.97 12.91
CA ALA A 22 20.12 23.94 11.50
C ALA A 22 19.41 25.04 10.67
N ILE A 23 18.14 25.34 10.96
CA ILE A 23 17.32 26.27 10.16
C ILE A 23 17.23 27.66 10.80
N GLN A 24 17.18 27.74 12.13
CA GLN A 24 16.95 28.98 12.87
C GLN A 24 15.72 29.73 12.31
N ASP A 25 15.86 31.03 12.03
CA ASP A 25 14.77 31.90 11.57
C ASP A 25 14.54 31.84 10.05
N LEU A 26 15.23 30.98 9.29
CA LEU A 26 15.08 30.92 7.83
C LEU A 26 13.67 30.44 7.45
N PRO A 27 12.88 31.20 6.66
CA PRO A 27 11.59 30.73 6.17
C PRO A 27 11.77 29.50 5.26
N VAL A 28 10.98 28.46 5.51
CA VAL A 28 11.02 27.21 4.75
C VAL A 28 9.73 27.06 3.95
N PHE A 29 9.83 27.14 2.62
CA PHE A 29 8.76 26.75 1.71
C PHE A 29 9.07 25.36 1.16
N TYR A 30 8.13 24.43 1.29
CA TYR A 30 8.39 23.02 0.99
C TYR A 30 7.32 22.46 0.05
N PRO A 31 7.62 22.28 -1.25
CA PRO A 31 6.81 21.47 -2.14
C PRO A 31 6.67 20.04 -1.58
N PHE A 32 5.44 19.58 -1.38
CA PHE A 32 5.18 18.29 -0.72
C PHE A 32 3.99 17.59 -1.36
N ILE A 33 4.03 16.27 -1.52
CA ILE A 33 2.92 15.54 -2.15
C ILE A 33 1.67 15.58 -1.24
N ILE A 34 0.50 15.83 -1.84
CA ILE A 34 -0.76 16.04 -1.10
C ILE A 34 -1.23 14.82 -0.28
N ASN A 35 -0.78 13.63 -0.65
CA ASN A 35 -1.17 12.37 -0.04
C ASN A 35 -0.23 11.90 1.08
N ASP A 36 0.83 12.65 1.42
CA ASP A 36 1.74 12.35 2.55
C ASP A 36 1.58 13.38 3.69
N PRO A 37 0.39 13.40 4.33
CA PRO A 37 0.08 14.37 5.37
C PRO A 37 0.94 14.22 6.60
N GLY A 38 1.45 13.02 6.89
CA GLY A 38 2.23 12.76 8.10
C GLY A 38 3.58 13.44 8.04
N GLU A 39 4.33 13.14 6.99
CA GLU A 39 5.66 13.65 6.71
C GLU A 39 5.61 15.18 6.53
N GLY A 40 4.64 15.71 5.78
CA GLY A 40 4.46 17.15 5.67
C GLY A 40 4.07 17.81 6.99
N SER A 41 3.26 17.16 7.84
CA SER A 41 2.97 17.66 9.20
C SER A 41 4.20 17.70 10.09
N GLN A 42 5.13 16.74 9.94
CA GLN A 42 6.40 16.74 10.65
C GLN A 42 7.25 17.96 10.26
N ALA A 43 7.38 18.23 8.95
CA ALA A 43 8.07 19.40 8.44
C ALA A 43 7.47 20.71 8.98
N LYS A 44 6.13 20.83 8.99
CA LYS A 44 5.43 22.01 9.56
C LYS A 44 5.76 22.24 11.03
N ARG A 45 5.83 21.17 11.82
CA ARG A 45 5.99 21.24 13.29
C ARG A 45 7.44 21.37 13.75
N ARG A 46 8.40 20.89 12.95
CA ARG A 46 9.82 20.80 13.33
C ARG A 46 10.77 21.62 12.45
N MET A 47 10.26 22.27 11.41
CA MET A 47 11.05 23.17 10.56
C MET A 47 10.27 24.42 10.18
N HIS A 48 9.16 24.71 10.87
CA HIS A 48 8.25 25.83 10.56
C HIS A 48 7.92 25.94 9.07
N ALA A 49 7.84 24.79 8.39
CA ALA A 49 7.65 24.74 6.95
C ALA A 49 6.25 25.23 6.57
N CYS A 50 6.21 26.15 5.60
CA CYS A 50 5.03 26.40 4.81
C CYS A 50 5.00 25.39 3.67
N ILE A 51 4.10 24.42 3.77
CA ILE A 51 3.91 23.42 2.71
C ILE A 51 3.30 24.11 1.49
N ILE A 52 3.78 23.73 0.32
CA ILE A 52 3.12 23.97 -0.96
C ILE A 52 2.77 22.59 -1.50
N ASP A 53 1.54 22.14 -1.25
CA ASP A 53 1.17 20.79 -1.65
C ASP A 53 1.16 20.67 -3.18
N HIS A 54 1.48 19.48 -3.70
CA HIS A 54 1.47 19.21 -5.13
C HIS A 54 0.70 17.93 -5.44
N LEU A 55 0.26 17.84 -6.69
CA LEU A 55 -0.53 16.72 -7.18
C LEU A 55 0.26 15.41 -7.10
N ILE A 56 -0.48 14.31 -6.94
CA ILE A 56 0.04 12.96 -7.14
C ILE A 56 0.50 12.77 -8.59
N PRO A 57 1.38 11.80 -8.88
CA PRO A 57 1.67 11.41 -10.24
C PRO A 57 0.40 10.98 -11.00
N PRO A 58 0.38 11.12 -12.33
CA PRO A 58 -0.71 10.57 -13.14
C PRO A 58 -0.88 9.08 -12.87
N MET A 59 -2.13 8.62 -12.79
CA MET A 59 -2.47 7.22 -12.52
C MET A 59 -2.97 6.54 -13.78
N THR A 60 -2.80 5.22 -13.89
CA THR A 60 -3.33 4.39 -14.98
C THR A 60 -3.65 2.99 -14.46
N GLN A 61 -4.42 2.22 -15.24
CA GLN A 61 -4.49 0.77 -15.06
C GLN A 61 -3.21 0.09 -15.56
N ALA A 62 -2.83 -0.98 -14.88
CA ALA A 62 -1.66 -1.81 -15.20
C ALA A 62 -1.81 -2.53 -16.54
N GLU A 63 -3.02 -3.02 -16.85
CA GLU A 63 -3.31 -3.86 -18.02
C GLU A 63 -2.48 -5.16 -18.04
N THR A 64 -2.75 -6.04 -19.00
CA THR A 64 -1.98 -7.27 -19.23
C THR A 64 -0.99 -7.08 -20.37
N TYR A 65 0.12 -7.80 -20.32
CA TYR A 65 1.22 -7.72 -21.27
C TYR A 65 1.90 -9.09 -21.43
N ASP A 66 2.77 -9.23 -22.44
CA ASP A 66 3.57 -10.43 -22.73
C ASP A 66 2.79 -11.75 -22.55
N GLU A 67 3.25 -12.64 -21.68
CA GLU A 67 2.65 -13.95 -21.42
C GLU A 67 1.26 -13.85 -20.79
N LEU A 68 0.97 -12.79 -20.00
CA LEU A 68 -0.36 -12.57 -19.41
C LEU A 68 -1.40 -12.28 -20.51
N ALA A 69 -1.01 -11.49 -21.51
CA ALA A 69 -1.87 -11.22 -22.66
C ALA A 69 -2.04 -12.47 -23.55
N LYS A 70 -0.98 -13.26 -23.73
CA LYS A 70 -1.07 -14.57 -24.41
C LYS A 70 -2.03 -15.50 -23.68
N LEU A 71 -1.94 -15.56 -22.35
CA LEU A 71 -2.80 -16.39 -21.52
C LEU A 71 -4.26 -16.00 -21.67
N GLN A 72 -4.60 -14.70 -21.64
CA GLN A 72 -5.97 -14.24 -21.91
C GLN A 72 -6.52 -14.73 -23.26
N GLN A 73 -5.70 -14.75 -24.31
CA GLN A 73 -6.11 -15.28 -25.62
C GLN A 73 -6.38 -16.78 -25.55
N LEU A 74 -5.54 -17.54 -24.84
CA LEU A 74 -5.71 -18.98 -24.66
C LEU A 74 -6.96 -19.32 -23.84
N LEU A 75 -7.31 -18.53 -22.82
CA LEU A 75 -8.55 -18.71 -22.05
C LEU A 75 -9.80 -18.50 -22.93
N GLY A 76 -9.75 -17.52 -23.84
CA GLY A 76 -10.78 -17.35 -24.87
C GLY A 76 -10.85 -18.53 -25.83
N ALA A 77 -9.71 -19.08 -26.24
CA ALA A 77 -9.65 -20.26 -27.10
C ALA A 77 -10.20 -21.52 -26.40
N PHE A 78 -9.88 -21.71 -25.11
CA PHE A 78 -10.40 -22.77 -24.27
C PHE A 78 -11.93 -22.75 -24.22
N ALA A 79 -12.52 -21.61 -23.84
CA ALA A 79 -13.97 -21.44 -23.75
C ALA A 79 -14.68 -21.66 -25.10
N ASN A 80 -14.04 -21.28 -26.22
CA ASN A 80 -14.59 -21.55 -27.55
C ASN A 80 -14.50 -23.04 -27.93
N ALA A 81 -13.39 -23.71 -27.59
CA ALA A 81 -13.21 -25.13 -27.85
C ALA A 81 -14.20 -25.99 -27.06
N GLU A 82 -14.53 -25.64 -25.82
CA GLU A 82 -15.56 -26.32 -25.02
C GLU A 82 -16.91 -26.40 -25.74
N GLN A 83 -17.26 -25.38 -26.54
CA GLN A 83 -18.53 -25.31 -27.23
C GLN A 83 -18.50 -25.90 -28.65
N VAL A 84 -17.38 -25.72 -29.36
CA VAL A 84 -17.33 -25.92 -30.82
C VAL A 84 -16.45 -27.11 -31.22
N ASP A 85 -15.40 -27.43 -30.46
CA ASP A 85 -14.42 -28.46 -30.81
C ASP A 85 -13.74 -29.07 -29.55
N PRO A 86 -14.47 -29.86 -28.74
CA PRO A 86 -13.94 -30.39 -27.48
C PRO A 86 -12.71 -31.30 -27.64
N ASP A 87 -12.54 -31.90 -28.82
CA ASP A 87 -11.38 -32.75 -29.14
C ASP A 87 -10.05 -31.99 -29.07
N LYS A 88 -10.08 -30.64 -29.13
CA LYS A 88 -8.89 -29.79 -28.98
C LYS A 88 -8.56 -29.38 -27.56
N LEU A 89 -9.46 -29.62 -26.58
CA LEU A 89 -9.25 -29.17 -25.20
C LEU A 89 -7.93 -29.66 -24.61
N PRO A 90 -7.52 -30.94 -24.75
CA PRO A 90 -6.25 -31.40 -24.17
C PRO A 90 -5.03 -30.61 -24.67
N LEU A 91 -5.00 -30.27 -25.96
CA LEU A 91 -3.92 -29.49 -26.57
C LEU A 91 -3.90 -28.04 -26.05
N ILE A 92 -5.07 -27.41 -25.90
CA ILE A 92 -5.18 -26.06 -25.36
C ILE A 92 -4.79 -26.04 -23.87
N MET A 93 -5.18 -27.07 -23.11
CA MET A 93 -4.81 -27.23 -21.70
C MET A 93 -3.30 -27.42 -21.51
N ASP A 94 -2.64 -28.15 -22.43
CA ASP A 94 -1.18 -28.25 -22.44
C ASP A 94 -0.54 -26.89 -22.70
N GLU A 95 -1.01 -26.15 -23.72
CA GLU A 95 -0.47 -24.83 -24.06
C GLU A 95 -0.68 -23.79 -22.94
N ILE A 96 -1.86 -23.78 -22.29
CA ILE A 96 -2.12 -22.92 -21.13
C ILE A 96 -1.17 -23.26 -19.98
N TRP A 97 -0.98 -24.54 -19.68
CA TRP A 97 -0.07 -24.95 -18.62
C TRP A 97 1.38 -24.58 -18.93
N GLU A 98 1.84 -24.77 -20.17
CA GLU A 98 3.16 -24.35 -20.61
C GLU A 98 3.39 -22.85 -20.38
N VAL A 99 2.44 -22.00 -20.78
CA VAL A 99 2.53 -20.54 -20.57
C VAL A 99 2.48 -20.18 -19.08
N VAL A 100 1.66 -20.86 -18.28
CA VAL A 100 1.59 -20.65 -16.83
C VAL A 100 2.92 -21.00 -16.15
N VAL A 101 3.58 -22.07 -16.57
CA VAL A 101 4.90 -22.47 -16.05
C VAL A 101 5.98 -21.49 -16.51
N GLU A 102 6.01 -21.17 -17.81
CA GLU A 102 6.97 -20.22 -18.41
C GLU A 102 6.91 -18.84 -17.74
N ALA A 103 5.70 -18.34 -17.46
CA ALA A 103 5.48 -17.05 -16.79
C ALA A 103 5.62 -17.11 -15.26
N ASN A 104 5.98 -18.26 -14.69
CA ASN A 104 6.02 -18.54 -13.24
C ASN A 104 4.68 -18.37 -12.51
N LEU A 105 3.55 -18.29 -13.23
CA LEU A 105 2.21 -18.08 -12.66
C LEU A 105 1.71 -19.25 -11.82
N HIS A 106 2.24 -20.46 -12.05
CA HIS A 106 1.94 -21.62 -11.22
C HIS A 106 2.27 -21.37 -9.73
N VAL A 107 3.29 -20.55 -9.44
CA VAL A 107 3.63 -20.13 -8.07
C VAL A 107 2.60 -19.16 -7.50
N ASP A 108 2.18 -18.17 -8.28
CA ASP A 108 1.15 -17.19 -7.91
C ASP A 108 -0.19 -17.86 -7.58
N LEU A 109 -0.55 -18.87 -8.37
CA LEU A 109 -1.82 -19.60 -8.29
C LEU A 109 -1.76 -20.77 -7.28
N GLY A 110 -0.59 -21.09 -6.71
CA GLY A 110 -0.39 -22.21 -5.79
C GLY A 110 -0.57 -23.59 -6.45
N ALA A 111 -0.26 -23.70 -7.74
CA ALA A 111 -0.39 -24.94 -8.51
C ALA A 111 0.97 -25.64 -8.69
N GLU A 112 1.23 -26.71 -7.95
CA GLU A 112 2.51 -27.44 -8.03
C GLU A 112 2.64 -28.33 -9.29
N ALA A 113 1.52 -28.74 -9.86
CA ALA A 113 1.46 -29.58 -11.06
C ALA A 113 0.24 -29.19 -11.91
N LYS A 114 0.24 -29.62 -13.17
CA LYS A 114 -0.90 -29.44 -14.06
C LYS A 114 -2.13 -30.11 -13.43
N PRO A 115 -3.25 -29.40 -13.25
CA PRO A 115 -4.48 -30.01 -12.75
C PRO A 115 -4.98 -31.11 -13.68
N GLU A 116 -5.65 -32.11 -13.10
CA GLU A 116 -6.35 -33.15 -13.84
C GLU A 116 -7.51 -32.55 -14.64
N GLU A 117 -8.00 -33.26 -15.67
CA GLU A 117 -9.05 -32.76 -16.57
C GLU A 117 -10.32 -32.29 -15.82
N ASP A 118 -10.73 -33.02 -14.78
CA ASP A 118 -11.94 -32.73 -14.01
C ASP A 118 -11.83 -31.43 -13.18
N ASP A 119 -10.62 -31.05 -12.74
CA ASP A 119 -10.36 -29.86 -11.91
C ASP A 119 -9.89 -28.65 -12.74
N TYR A 120 -9.62 -28.86 -14.04
CA TYR A 120 -9.04 -27.82 -14.89
C TYR A 120 -9.98 -26.63 -15.10
N GLY A 121 -11.29 -26.84 -15.07
CA GLY A 121 -12.28 -25.76 -15.15
C GLY A 121 -12.15 -24.76 -14.00
N ASP A 122 -11.95 -25.23 -12.77
CA ASP A 122 -11.73 -24.37 -11.60
C ASP A 122 -10.39 -23.64 -11.70
N PHE A 123 -9.37 -24.30 -12.24
CA PHE A 123 -8.08 -23.68 -12.52
C PHE A 123 -8.18 -22.56 -13.56
N ILE A 124 -8.97 -22.73 -14.62
CA ILE A 124 -9.25 -21.67 -15.60
C ILE A 124 -9.93 -20.46 -14.92
N GLN A 125 -10.91 -20.69 -14.05
CA GLN A 125 -11.57 -19.62 -13.31
C GLN A 125 -10.57 -18.86 -12.42
N HIS A 126 -9.69 -19.58 -11.72
CA HIS A 126 -8.66 -18.96 -10.89
C HIS A 126 -7.69 -18.11 -11.73
N ILE A 127 -7.25 -18.59 -12.90
CA ILE A 127 -6.42 -17.81 -13.82
C ILE A 127 -7.16 -16.54 -14.30
N ASP A 128 -8.39 -16.68 -14.80
CA ASP A 128 -9.19 -15.54 -15.33
C ASP A 128 -9.36 -14.47 -14.24
N GLY A 129 -9.66 -14.88 -12.99
CA GLY A 129 -9.75 -13.97 -11.85
C GLY A 129 -8.43 -13.25 -11.56
N TYR A 130 -7.32 -14.00 -11.50
CA TYR A 130 -5.99 -13.43 -11.24
C TYR A 130 -5.55 -12.41 -12.31
N LEU A 131 -5.78 -12.71 -13.59
CA LEU A 131 -5.45 -11.79 -14.68
C LEU A 131 -6.32 -10.53 -14.66
N CYS A 132 -7.61 -10.66 -14.32
CA CYS A 132 -8.51 -9.53 -14.14
C CYS A 132 -8.01 -8.61 -13.01
N GLU A 133 -7.59 -9.18 -11.88
CA GLU A 133 -7.05 -8.43 -10.76
C GLU A 133 -5.78 -7.65 -11.10
N ILE A 134 -4.80 -8.31 -11.76
CA ILE A 134 -3.55 -7.65 -12.19
C ILE A 134 -3.88 -6.52 -13.16
N GLY A 135 -4.67 -6.80 -14.21
CA GLY A 135 -4.96 -5.82 -15.24
C GLY A 135 -5.73 -4.60 -14.72
N ASP A 136 -6.60 -4.80 -13.72
CA ASP A 136 -7.43 -3.74 -13.15
C ASP A 136 -6.70 -2.90 -12.07
N MET A 137 -5.51 -3.31 -11.63
CA MET A 137 -4.73 -2.60 -10.62
C MET A 137 -4.34 -1.19 -11.08
N GLN A 138 -4.41 -0.21 -10.18
CA GLN A 138 -3.95 1.16 -10.43
C GLN A 138 -2.45 1.26 -10.15
N ILE A 139 -1.71 1.87 -11.08
CA ILE A 139 -0.27 2.13 -11.00
C ILE A 139 0.02 3.57 -11.45
N ARG A 140 1.21 4.08 -11.17
CA ARG A 140 1.66 5.38 -11.67
C ARG A 140 2.03 5.33 -13.16
N ASP A 141 1.61 6.33 -13.92
CA ASP A 141 2.00 6.61 -15.31
C ASP A 141 3.00 7.78 -15.37
N GLY A 142 4.15 7.60 -14.72
CA GLY A 142 5.24 8.59 -14.66
C GLY A 142 5.29 9.33 -13.32
N LEU A 143 5.79 10.57 -13.35
CA LEU A 143 5.96 11.43 -12.18
C LEU A 143 5.24 12.76 -12.35
N HIS A 144 4.87 13.39 -11.23
CA HIS A 144 4.37 14.76 -11.24
C HIS A 144 5.48 15.76 -11.58
N VAL A 145 5.12 16.86 -12.24
CA VAL A 145 6.00 18.02 -12.45
C VAL A 145 5.30 19.24 -11.86
N LEU A 146 5.93 19.87 -10.87
CA LEU A 146 5.36 20.99 -10.12
C LEU A 146 4.81 22.08 -11.08
N GLY A 147 3.57 22.51 -10.84
CA GLY A 147 2.89 23.53 -11.65
C GLY A 147 2.36 23.05 -13.00
N ARG A 148 2.47 21.75 -13.33
CA ARG A 148 2.01 21.19 -14.61
C ARG A 148 0.85 20.22 -14.40
N PRO A 149 -0.35 20.54 -14.90
CA PRO A 149 -1.45 19.57 -14.90
C PRO A 149 -1.18 18.43 -15.90
N PRO A 150 -1.73 17.23 -15.66
CA PRO A 150 -1.70 16.17 -16.66
C PRO A 150 -2.53 16.56 -17.88
N GLU A 151 -2.13 16.06 -19.05
CA GLU A 151 -2.77 16.33 -20.34
C GLU A 151 -3.07 15.03 -21.10
N GLY A 152 -3.95 15.11 -22.09
CA GLY A 152 -4.26 13.98 -22.99
C GLY A 152 -4.65 12.70 -22.25
N GLU A 153 -3.97 11.60 -22.56
CA GLU A 153 -4.22 10.28 -21.98
C GLU A 153 -4.01 10.25 -20.46
N GLN A 154 -2.96 10.92 -19.94
CA GLN A 154 -2.70 11.01 -18.50
C GLN A 154 -3.84 11.70 -17.75
N LEU A 155 -4.47 12.72 -18.36
CA LEU A 155 -5.62 13.40 -17.76
C LEU A 155 -6.86 12.51 -17.75
N VAL A 156 -7.13 11.78 -18.83
CA VAL A 156 -8.23 10.81 -18.90
C VAL A 156 -8.06 9.70 -17.87
N ASN A 157 -6.86 9.14 -17.75
CA ASN A 157 -6.60 8.06 -16.81
C ASN A 157 -6.69 8.54 -15.36
N LEU A 158 -6.15 9.73 -15.05
CA LEU A 158 -6.31 10.32 -13.72
C LEU A 158 -7.78 10.65 -13.42
N ALA A 159 -8.53 11.16 -14.40
CA ALA A 159 -9.97 11.42 -14.24
C ALA A 159 -10.72 10.14 -13.84
N LEU A 160 -10.46 9.02 -14.54
CA LEU A 160 -11.03 7.71 -14.21
C LEU A 160 -10.66 7.27 -12.79
N ALA A 161 -9.38 7.39 -12.42
CA ALA A 161 -8.89 7.02 -11.08
C ALA A 161 -9.60 7.83 -9.97
N LEU A 162 -9.79 9.13 -10.15
CA LEU A 162 -10.39 10.04 -9.17
C LEU A 162 -11.88 9.80 -8.94
N VAL A 163 -12.59 9.19 -9.91
CA VAL A 163 -14.01 8.85 -9.78
C VAL A 163 -14.24 7.34 -9.73
N ARG A 164 -13.21 6.53 -9.51
CA ARG A 164 -13.34 5.07 -9.47
C ARG A 164 -14.08 4.59 -8.24
N LEU A 165 -13.80 5.19 -7.09
CA LEU A 165 -14.35 4.81 -5.78
C LEU A 165 -15.48 5.73 -5.35
N ASP A 166 -16.30 5.24 -4.43
CA ASP A 166 -17.31 6.04 -3.76
C ASP A 166 -16.66 7.18 -2.95
N ALA A 167 -17.28 8.35 -3.02
CA ALA A 167 -16.95 9.52 -2.22
C ALA A 167 -18.20 9.97 -1.44
N PRO A 168 -18.07 10.79 -0.39
CA PRO A 168 -19.23 11.27 0.37
C PRO A 168 -20.31 11.90 -0.54
N GLY A 169 -21.42 11.20 -0.71
CA GLY A 169 -22.57 11.65 -1.52
C GLY A 169 -22.48 11.36 -3.03
N VAL A 170 -21.43 10.70 -3.52
CA VAL A 170 -21.24 10.38 -4.95
C VAL A 170 -20.73 8.94 -5.10
N THR A 171 -21.45 8.11 -5.87
CA THR A 171 -21.00 6.74 -6.19
C THR A 171 -19.88 6.77 -7.23
N GLY A 172 -18.89 5.89 -7.10
CA GLY A 172 -17.83 5.69 -8.08
C GLY A 172 -18.42 5.36 -9.46
N LEU A 173 -17.79 5.85 -10.52
CA LEU A 173 -18.32 5.84 -11.89
C LEU A 173 -18.65 4.43 -12.37
N ARG A 174 -17.81 3.44 -12.07
CA ARG A 174 -18.03 2.04 -12.44
C ARG A 174 -19.32 1.48 -11.81
N GLY A 175 -19.47 1.68 -10.49
CA GLY A 175 -20.67 1.28 -9.76
C GLY A 175 -21.90 2.10 -10.15
N ALA A 176 -21.73 3.38 -10.49
CA ALA A 176 -22.79 4.27 -10.94
C ALA A 176 -23.35 3.85 -12.31
N ILE A 177 -22.47 3.52 -13.26
CA ILE A 177 -22.84 2.98 -14.57
C ILE A 177 -23.50 1.60 -14.42
N ALA A 178 -22.92 0.71 -13.62
CA ALA A 178 -23.51 -0.60 -13.35
C ALA A 178 -24.95 -0.48 -12.79
N ARG A 179 -25.16 0.43 -11.83
CA ARG A 179 -26.49 0.71 -11.26
C ARG A 179 -27.46 1.24 -12.30
N ASP A 180 -27.05 2.18 -13.15
CA ASP A 180 -27.90 2.73 -14.21
C ASP A 180 -28.28 1.69 -15.27
N LEU A 181 -27.43 0.67 -15.45
CA LEU A 181 -27.66 -0.48 -16.32
C LEU A 181 -28.42 -1.63 -15.63
N GLY A 182 -28.76 -1.50 -14.35
CA GLY A 182 -29.46 -2.53 -13.57
C GLY A 182 -28.61 -3.73 -13.16
N LEU A 183 -27.28 -3.58 -13.12
CA LEU A 183 -26.33 -4.61 -12.69
C LEU A 183 -26.04 -4.50 -11.19
N ASP A 184 -25.92 -5.65 -10.52
CA ASP A 184 -25.51 -5.72 -9.12
C ASP A 184 -23.99 -5.60 -9.01
N TYR A 185 -23.52 -4.35 -8.88
CA TYR A 185 -22.09 -4.04 -8.84
C TYR A 185 -21.37 -4.67 -7.65
N GLU A 186 -21.99 -4.75 -6.47
CA GLU A 186 -21.33 -5.30 -5.28
C GLU A 186 -21.00 -6.79 -5.46
N THR A 187 -21.94 -7.55 -6.03
CA THR A 187 -21.76 -8.98 -6.34
C THR A 187 -20.82 -9.21 -7.52
N LEU A 188 -20.80 -8.28 -8.49
CA LEU A 188 -19.90 -8.32 -9.65
C LEU A 188 -18.46 -7.97 -9.28
N ASN A 189 -18.28 -6.99 -8.42
CA ASN A 189 -16.99 -6.47 -8.01
C ASN A 189 -16.42 -7.27 -6.83
N ASP A 190 -16.60 -8.59 -6.83
CA ASP A 190 -16.05 -9.49 -5.82
C ASP A 190 -14.87 -10.25 -6.43
N ARG A 191 -13.65 -9.94 -5.96
CA ARG A 191 -12.38 -10.45 -6.50
C ARG A 191 -12.33 -11.98 -6.53
N GLU A 192 -12.83 -12.63 -5.48
CA GLU A 192 -12.86 -14.09 -5.35
C GLU A 192 -13.76 -14.75 -6.41
N ARG A 193 -14.64 -13.97 -7.04
CA ARG A 193 -15.66 -14.43 -7.97
C ARG A 193 -15.42 -13.95 -9.40
N PHE A 194 -14.33 -13.23 -9.68
CA PHE A 194 -14.04 -12.74 -11.02
C PHE A 194 -13.94 -13.85 -12.06
N GLY A 195 -13.43 -15.01 -11.65
CA GLY A 195 -13.36 -16.21 -12.50
C GLY A 195 -14.71 -16.87 -12.78
N GLU A 196 -15.74 -16.62 -11.96
CA GLU A 196 -17.03 -17.30 -12.13
C GLU A 196 -17.70 -16.93 -13.45
N SER A 197 -18.31 -17.93 -14.10
CA SER A 197 -19.10 -17.74 -15.32
C SER A 197 -20.22 -16.72 -15.12
N TRP A 198 -20.38 -15.83 -16.09
CA TRP A 198 -21.47 -14.88 -16.16
C TRP A 198 -22.76 -15.63 -16.57
N PRO A 199 -23.81 -15.63 -15.73
CA PRO A 199 -24.98 -16.49 -15.95
C PRO A 199 -25.96 -15.92 -16.99
N ASP A 200 -25.91 -14.61 -17.22
CA ASP A 200 -26.86 -13.92 -18.11
C ASP A 200 -26.34 -13.84 -19.55
N GLY A 201 -27.21 -13.49 -20.50
CA GLY A 201 -26.79 -13.21 -21.87
C GLY A 201 -25.90 -11.96 -21.97
N ARG A 202 -25.30 -11.75 -23.15
CA ARG A 202 -24.47 -10.58 -23.46
C ARG A 202 -25.18 -9.29 -23.05
N PRO A 203 -24.64 -8.51 -22.09
CA PRO A 203 -25.30 -7.29 -21.65
C PRO A 203 -25.42 -6.26 -22.79
N ALA A 204 -26.52 -5.51 -22.81
CA ALA A 204 -26.84 -4.60 -23.93
C ALA A 204 -25.76 -3.53 -24.17
N PHE A 205 -25.08 -3.07 -23.12
CA PHE A 205 -24.02 -2.06 -23.21
C PHE A 205 -22.80 -2.55 -23.99
N TYR A 206 -22.61 -3.85 -24.18
CA TYR A 206 -21.55 -4.35 -25.06
C TYR A 206 -21.74 -3.96 -26.53
N GLY A 207 -22.92 -3.49 -26.92
CA GLY A 207 -23.16 -2.96 -28.27
C GLY A 207 -22.39 -1.67 -28.58
N VAL A 208 -21.89 -0.97 -27.55
CA VAL A 208 -21.03 0.21 -27.72
C VAL A 208 -19.55 -0.09 -27.48
N LEU A 209 -19.18 -1.32 -27.16
CA LEU A 209 -17.80 -1.77 -26.96
C LEU A 209 -17.24 -2.39 -28.26
N PRO A 210 -15.91 -2.61 -28.39
CA PRO A 210 -15.35 -3.41 -29.47
C PRO A 210 -16.06 -4.77 -29.64
N ALA A 211 -16.14 -5.25 -30.88
CA ALA A 211 -16.92 -6.46 -31.19
C ALA A 211 -16.31 -7.73 -30.57
N ASP A 212 -15.02 -7.70 -30.31
CA ASP A 212 -14.16 -8.75 -29.74
C ASP A 212 -14.06 -8.70 -28.21
N THR A 213 -14.71 -7.74 -27.52
CA THR A 213 -14.73 -7.72 -26.04
C THR A 213 -15.47 -8.95 -25.48
N THR A 214 -14.78 -9.69 -24.60
CA THR A 214 -15.30 -10.88 -23.91
C THR A 214 -16.31 -10.51 -22.82
N TRP A 215 -17.24 -11.44 -22.53
CA TRP A 215 -18.31 -11.30 -21.52
C TRP A 215 -18.63 -12.62 -20.82
N ARG A 216 -17.66 -13.54 -20.76
CA ARG A 216 -17.85 -14.93 -20.32
C ARG A 216 -17.89 -15.04 -18.80
N THR A 217 -17.08 -14.26 -18.10
CA THR A 217 -16.93 -14.30 -16.65
C THR A 217 -17.40 -13.00 -16.00
N ARG A 218 -17.53 -12.98 -14.68
CA ARG A 218 -17.80 -11.73 -13.95
C ARG A 218 -16.68 -10.71 -14.12
N GLY A 219 -15.43 -11.17 -14.15
CA GLY A 219 -14.26 -10.34 -14.46
C GLY A 219 -14.37 -9.69 -15.84
N ASP A 220 -14.84 -10.44 -16.85
CA ASP A 220 -15.10 -9.87 -18.18
C ASP A 220 -16.16 -8.75 -18.13
N ILE A 221 -17.22 -8.89 -17.32
CA ILE A 221 -18.23 -7.83 -17.14
C ILE A 221 -17.63 -6.60 -16.46
N ILE A 222 -16.79 -6.78 -15.44
CA ILE A 222 -16.08 -5.68 -14.78
C ILE A 222 -15.14 -4.96 -15.76
N ALA A 223 -14.37 -5.71 -16.56
CA ALA A 223 -13.52 -5.15 -17.60
C ALA A 223 -14.33 -4.41 -18.67
N GLY A 224 -15.49 -4.94 -19.07
CA GLY A 224 -16.42 -4.28 -19.99
C GLY A 224 -16.98 -2.97 -19.42
N LEU A 225 -17.35 -2.94 -18.15
CA LEU A 225 -17.80 -1.72 -17.45
C LEU A 225 -16.69 -0.68 -17.40
N GLU A 226 -15.44 -1.09 -17.17
CA GLU A 226 -14.30 -0.18 -17.18
C GLU A 226 -14.04 0.40 -18.57
N GLN A 227 -14.10 -0.42 -19.64
CA GLN A 227 -14.00 0.08 -21.00
C GLN A 227 -15.12 1.08 -21.32
N LEU A 228 -16.33 0.83 -20.81
CA LEU A 228 -17.43 1.79 -20.94
C LEU A 228 -17.14 3.10 -20.19
N CYS A 229 -16.64 3.03 -18.95
CA CYS A 229 -16.22 4.21 -18.18
C CYS A 229 -15.20 5.03 -18.97
N ARG A 230 -14.15 4.37 -19.48
CA ARG A 230 -13.12 5.01 -20.30
C ARG A 230 -13.71 5.73 -21.51
N ARG A 231 -14.53 5.06 -22.31
CA ARG A 231 -15.13 5.65 -23.52
C ARG A 231 -16.05 6.84 -23.22
N VAL A 232 -16.76 6.78 -22.09
CA VAL A 232 -17.59 7.90 -21.61
C VAL A 232 -16.71 9.09 -21.22
N VAL A 233 -15.63 8.86 -20.47
CA VAL A 233 -14.69 9.93 -20.06
C VAL A 233 -13.92 10.49 -21.25
N GLU A 234 -13.50 9.67 -22.20
CA GLU A 234 -12.87 10.11 -23.46
C GLU A 234 -13.82 10.99 -24.29
N ALA A 235 -15.08 10.58 -24.44
CA ALA A 235 -16.08 11.39 -25.14
C ALA A 235 -16.37 12.73 -24.42
N LEU A 236 -16.24 12.77 -23.10
CA LEU A 236 -16.32 14.00 -22.33
C LEU A 236 -15.05 14.86 -22.50
N ALA A 237 -13.87 14.23 -22.57
CA ALA A 237 -12.59 14.89 -22.87
C ALA A 237 -12.56 15.52 -24.27
N GLU A 238 -13.14 14.86 -25.28
CA GLU A 238 -13.35 15.42 -26.65
C GLU A 238 -14.17 16.72 -26.63
N ARG A 239 -14.98 16.92 -25.59
CA ARG A 239 -15.78 18.13 -25.35
C ARG A 239 -15.11 19.09 -24.36
N GLY A 240 -13.83 18.88 -24.04
CA GLY A 240 -13.08 19.70 -23.08
C GLY A 240 -13.61 19.58 -21.65
N PHE A 241 -14.23 18.46 -21.30
CA PHE A 241 -14.89 18.25 -20.01
C PHE A 241 -15.96 19.29 -19.67
N ALA A 242 -16.63 19.84 -20.68
CA ALA A 242 -17.66 20.85 -20.48
C ALA A 242 -18.87 20.28 -19.70
N PRO A 243 -19.32 20.91 -18.59
CA PRO A 243 -20.44 20.40 -17.80
C PRO A 243 -21.76 20.26 -18.57
N ASP A 244 -22.02 21.13 -19.53
CA ASP A 244 -23.20 21.07 -20.40
C ASP A 244 -23.16 19.89 -21.39
N ALA A 245 -21.98 19.34 -21.68
CA ALA A 245 -21.82 18.15 -22.51
C ALA A 245 -22.17 16.84 -21.79
N VAL A 246 -22.13 16.81 -20.44
CA VAL A 246 -22.29 15.58 -19.64
C VAL A 246 -23.57 14.82 -19.99
N ALA A 247 -24.71 15.52 -20.10
CA ALA A 247 -25.98 14.88 -20.43
C ALA A 247 -25.95 14.22 -21.81
N SER A 248 -25.46 14.94 -22.83
CA SER A 248 -25.38 14.42 -24.20
C SER A 248 -24.40 13.26 -24.34
N VAL A 249 -23.30 13.27 -23.58
CA VAL A 249 -22.33 12.18 -23.55
C VAL A 249 -22.94 10.95 -22.89
N ALA A 250 -23.59 11.09 -21.74
CA ALA A 250 -24.26 9.98 -21.06
C ALA A 250 -25.30 9.30 -21.98
N GLU A 251 -26.15 10.10 -22.63
CA GLU A 251 -27.18 9.60 -23.57
C GLU A 251 -26.58 8.84 -24.76
N ARG A 252 -25.42 9.29 -25.30
CA ARG A 252 -24.71 8.61 -26.40
C ARG A 252 -24.36 7.16 -26.06
N PHE A 253 -24.11 6.85 -24.79
CA PHE A 253 -23.73 5.52 -24.31
C PHE A 253 -24.91 4.75 -23.69
N GLY A 254 -26.15 5.21 -23.89
CA GLY A 254 -27.34 4.55 -23.37
C GLY A 254 -27.53 4.69 -21.85
N LEU A 255 -26.82 5.62 -21.21
CA LEU A 255 -26.97 5.93 -19.79
C LEU A 255 -28.15 6.88 -19.61
N THR A 256 -28.86 6.75 -18.49
CA THR A 256 -30.10 7.52 -18.28
C THR A 256 -29.80 8.99 -17.97
N ALA A 257 -30.68 9.89 -18.42
CA ALA A 257 -30.53 11.33 -18.21
C ALA A 257 -30.63 11.77 -16.73
N VAL A 258 -31.04 10.90 -15.81
CA VAL A 258 -31.18 11.19 -14.36
C VAL A 258 -30.47 10.13 -13.50
N GLY A 259 -29.55 9.38 -14.11
CA GLY A 259 -28.86 8.25 -13.47
C GLY A 259 -27.71 8.65 -12.55
N ALA A 260 -27.23 7.69 -11.75
CA ALA A 260 -26.08 7.85 -10.87
C ALA A 260 -24.82 8.23 -11.66
N ALA A 261 -24.62 7.68 -12.87
CA ALA A 261 -23.45 7.98 -13.69
C ALA A 261 -23.39 9.46 -14.09
N ARG A 262 -24.54 10.08 -14.40
CA ARG A 262 -24.61 11.52 -14.70
C ARG A 262 -24.17 12.36 -13.51
N ALA A 263 -24.55 11.98 -12.28
CA ALA A 263 -24.14 12.72 -11.09
C ALA A 263 -22.62 12.67 -10.89
N THR A 264 -22.02 11.49 -11.07
CA THR A 264 -20.56 11.31 -10.97
C THR A 264 -19.80 12.05 -12.07
N LEU A 265 -20.27 11.99 -13.32
CA LEU A 265 -19.69 12.73 -14.44
C LEU A 265 -19.86 14.26 -14.28
N GLY A 266 -20.98 14.70 -13.73
CA GLY A 266 -21.20 16.09 -13.37
C GLY A 266 -20.19 16.55 -12.32
N GLN A 267 -20.03 15.79 -11.24
CA GLN A 267 -19.02 16.07 -10.21
C GLN A 267 -17.59 16.11 -10.79
N LEU A 268 -17.28 15.20 -11.72
CA LEU A 268 -15.99 15.19 -12.42
C LEU A 268 -15.76 16.50 -13.19
N ALA A 269 -16.74 16.92 -13.99
CA ALA A 269 -16.65 18.10 -14.86
C ALA A 269 -16.74 19.43 -14.09
N ASP A 270 -17.62 19.52 -13.10
CA ASP A 270 -17.92 20.76 -12.37
C ASP A 270 -16.92 21.08 -11.26
N VAL A 271 -16.31 20.05 -10.66
CA VAL A 271 -15.52 20.22 -9.42
C VAL A 271 -14.14 19.60 -9.52
N ILE A 272 -14.07 18.29 -9.83
CA ILE A 272 -12.81 17.55 -9.71
C ILE A 272 -11.80 18.03 -10.74
N LEU A 273 -12.13 18.03 -12.03
CA LEU A 273 -11.19 18.42 -13.08
C LEU A 273 -10.80 19.89 -13.04
N PRO A 274 -11.72 20.85 -12.79
CA PRO A 274 -11.32 22.23 -12.54
C PRO A 274 -10.28 22.35 -11.43
N ASN A 275 -10.38 21.57 -10.36
CA ASN A 275 -9.39 21.57 -9.28
C ASN A 275 -8.08 20.84 -9.64
N VAL A 276 -8.11 19.81 -10.48
CA VAL A 276 -6.89 19.18 -11.03
C VAL A 276 -6.11 20.19 -11.90
N LEU A 277 -6.81 20.91 -12.78
CA LEU A 277 -6.19 21.88 -13.70
C LEU A 277 -5.61 23.10 -12.99
N ARG A 278 -6.05 23.35 -11.76
CA ARG A 278 -5.49 24.36 -10.84
C ARG A 278 -4.17 23.93 -10.20
N SER A 279 -3.58 22.78 -10.55
CA SER A 279 -2.21 22.45 -10.14
C SER A 279 -1.16 23.45 -10.65
N THR A 280 -1.51 24.30 -11.61
CA THR A 280 -0.72 25.49 -11.97
C THR A 280 -0.49 26.44 -10.77
N GLU A 281 -1.42 26.50 -9.83
CA GLU A 281 -1.33 27.31 -8.60
C GLU A 281 -0.21 26.81 -7.65
N GLU A 282 0.36 25.63 -7.87
CA GLU A 282 1.50 25.13 -7.09
C GLU A 282 2.71 26.06 -7.18
N ILE A 283 3.02 26.58 -8.37
CA ILE A 283 4.12 27.55 -8.53
C ILE A 283 3.67 28.94 -8.09
N ASP A 284 2.45 29.35 -8.43
CA ASP A 284 1.95 30.68 -8.09
C ASP A 284 1.94 30.90 -6.56
N ASN A 285 1.44 29.93 -5.80
CA ASN A 285 1.40 30.02 -4.33
C ASN A 285 2.79 29.88 -3.69
N LEU A 286 3.72 29.15 -4.32
CA LEU A 286 5.13 29.17 -3.89
C LEU A 286 5.73 30.58 -4.06
N LEU A 287 5.51 31.23 -5.21
CA LEU A 287 5.98 32.58 -5.47
C LEU A 287 5.35 33.61 -4.53
N ASP A 288 4.04 33.54 -4.31
CA ASP A 288 3.33 34.38 -3.34
C ASP A 288 3.89 34.18 -1.92
N GLY A 289 4.17 32.93 -1.52
CA GLY A 289 4.81 32.60 -0.26
C GLY A 289 6.20 33.25 -0.13
N LEU A 290 7.04 33.13 -1.16
CA LEU A 290 8.36 33.76 -1.21
C LEU A 290 8.30 35.30 -1.15
N GLU A 291 7.21 35.92 -1.59
CA GLU A 291 6.93 37.35 -1.42
C GLU A 291 6.38 37.71 -0.02
N GLY A 292 6.26 36.74 0.89
CA GLY A 292 5.74 36.93 2.24
C GLY A 292 4.21 37.02 2.32
N ARG A 293 3.50 36.55 1.29
CA ARG A 293 2.03 36.50 1.29
C ARG A 293 1.51 35.23 1.95
N PHE A 294 0.22 35.25 2.26
CA PHE A 294 -0.45 34.10 2.87
C PHE A 294 -0.69 33.00 1.83
N VAL A 295 -0.12 31.81 2.07
CA VAL A 295 -0.41 30.60 1.29
C VAL A 295 -1.72 29.97 1.79
N PRO A 296 -2.74 29.78 0.94
CA PRO A 296 -4.02 29.22 1.35
C PRO A 296 -3.89 27.82 1.97
N PRO A 297 -4.57 27.51 3.08
CA PRO A 297 -4.60 26.18 3.65
C PRO A 297 -5.60 25.26 2.92
N GLY A 298 -5.43 23.96 3.07
CA GLY A 298 -6.33 22.95 2.50
C GLY A 298 -6.24 21.60 3.21
N PRO A 299 -7.21 20.70 3.06
CA PRO A 299 -7.05 19.33 3.55
C PRO A 299 -6.04 18.55 2.70
N SER A 300 -5.45 17.53 3.31
CA SER A 300 -4.56 16.53 2.67
C SER A 300 -5.19 15.15 2.66
N GLY A 301 -4.74 14.26 1.79
CA GLY A 301 -5.22 12.88 1.69
C GLY A 301 -4.91 12.27 0.33
N ALA A 302 -5.26 11.00 0.13
CA ALA A 302 -5.08 10.31 -1.15
C ALA A 302 -6.27 10.58 -2.09
N PRO A 303 -6.15 11.43 -3.13
CA PRO A 303 -7.29 11.79 -3.99
C PRO A 303 -7.96 10.57 -4.63
N THR A 304 -7.20 9.53 -4.96
CA THR A 304 -7.72 8.29 -5.58
C THR A 304 -8.49 7.40 -4.62
N ARG A 305 -8.36 7.63 -3.31
CA ARG A 305 -9.09 6.89 -2.25
C ARG A 305 -10.46 7.52 -1.95
N GLY A 306 -11.17 8.00 -2.97
CA GLY A 306 -12.45 8.69 -2.81
C GLY A 306 -12.35 10.07 -2.13
N MET A 307 -11.15 10.66 -2.04
CA MET A 307 -10.91 11.95 -1.39
C MET A 307 -10.62 13.08 -2.38
N ALA A 308 -11.23 13.08 -3.57
CA ALA A 308 -11.04 14.15 -4.56
C ALA A 308 -11.37 15.58 -4.02
N ASN A 309 -12.09 15.67 -2.90
CA ASN A 309 -12.33 16.92 -2.16
C ASN A 309 -11.06 17.55 -1.58
N VAL A 310 -9.93 16.83 -1.55
CA VAL A 310 -8.64 17.43 -1.17
C VAL A 310 -8.04 18.29 -2.27
N LEU A 311 -8.55 18.26 -3.51
CA LEU A 311 -8.09 19.16 -4.56
C LEU A 311 -8.72 20.56 -4.39
N PRO A 312 -8.09 21.64 -4.89
CA PRO A 312 -6.86 21.71 -5.69
C PRO A 312 -5.58 21.58 -4.86
N THR A 313 -4.44 21.48 -5.53
CA THR A 313 -3.10 21.56 -4.93
C THR A 313 -2.57 23.00 -4.91
N GLY A 314 -1.32 23.20 -4.50
CA GLY A 314 -0.68 24.50 -4.27
C GLY A 314 -0.97 25.11 -2.90
N ARG A 315 -1.41 24.32 -1.92
CA ARG A 315 -1.89 24.80 -0.61
C ARG A 315 -1.01 24.35 0.55
N ASN A 316 -1.09 25.09 1.64
CA ASN A 316 -0.42 24.75 2.89
C ASN A 316 -1.28 23.78 3.70
N PHE A 317 -1.26 22.49 3.32
CA PHE A 317 -2.25 21.55 3.84
C PHE A 317 -2.25 21.41 5.37
N TYR A 318 -3.38 20.95 5.90
CA TYR A 318 -3.55 20.43 7.25
C TYR A 318 -4.06 18.99 7.17
N SER A 319 -3.83 18.23 8.25
CA SER A 319 -4.23 16.83 8.35
C SER A 319 -5.62 16.67 9.00
N VAL A 320 -5.69 16.12 10.22
CA VAL A 320 -6.96 15.74 10.87
C VAL A 320 -7.02 16.21 12.33
N ASP A 321 -8.22 16.33 12.91
CA ASP A 321 -8.36 16.44 14.37
C ASP A 321 -8.04 15.07 14.99
N ALA A 322 -6.87 14.94 15.60
CA ALA A 322 -6.40 13.69 16.22
C ALA A 322 -7.35 13.15 17.32
N ARG A 323 -8.28 13.96 17.85
CA ARG A 323 -9.29 13.51 18.82
C ARG A 323 -10.49 12.82 18.17
N ALA A 324 -10.65 12.94 16.85
CA ALA A 324 -11.70 12.29 16.07
C ALA A 324 -11.21 10.99 15.39
N VAL A 325 -10.04 10.48 15.80
CA VAL A 325 -9.43 9.24 15.29
C VAL A 325 -9.61 8.13 16.34
N PRO A 326 -10.17 6.96 15.98
CA PRO A 326 -10.73 6.62 14.66
C PRO A 326 -12.09 7.30 14.42
N SER A 327 -12.40 7.63 13.18
CA SER A 327 -13.72 8.14 12.80
C SER A 327 -14.78 7.02 12.76
N PRO A 328 -16.09 7.32 12.77
CA PRO A 328 -17.13 6.30 12.60
C PRO A 328 -17.06 5.57 11.25
N PHE A 329 -16.51 6.21 10.21
CA PHE A 329 -16.27 5.57 8.92
C PHE A 329 -15.08 4.62 9.01
N ALA A 330 -13.96 5.08 9.58
CA ALA A 330 -12.77 4.27 9.80
C ALA A 330 -13.06 3.04 10.67
N TRP A 331 -13.97 3.17 11.65
CA TRP A 331 -14.46 2.04 12.45
C TRP A 331 -15.05 0.91 11.59
N LYS A 332 -15.82 1.24 10.55
CA LYS A 332 -16.38 0.23 9.65
C LYS A 332 -15.28 -0.48 8.87
N VAL A 333 -14.30 0.25 8.36
CA VAL A 333 -13.19 -0.30 7.58
C VAL A 333 -12.29 -1.16 8.47
N GLY A 334 -11.87 -0.65 9.63
CA GLY A 334 -11.03 -1.39 10.59
C GLY A 334 -11.68 -2.66 11.12
N ARG A 335 -13.01 -2.67 11.31
CA ARG A 335 -13.75 -3.90 11.63
C ARG A 335 -13.65 -4.94 10.53
N LYS A 336 -13.89 -4.53 9.28
CA LYS A 336 -13.77 -5.43 8.12
C LYS A 336 -12.34 -5.98 7.99
N LEU A 337 -11.31 -5.14 8.18
CA LEU A 337 -9.91 -5.57 8.16
C LEU A 337 -9.63 -6.63 9.23
N GLY A 338 -10.02 -6.37 10.48
CA GLY A 338 -9.81 -7.33 11.57
C GLY A 338 -10.59 -8.63 11.39
N ASP A 339 -11.82 -8.57 10.87
CA ASP A 339 -12.60 -9.78 10.58
C ASP A 339 -11.95 -10.62 9.46
N ARG A 340 -11.54 -9.99 8.35
CA ARG A 340 -10.85 -10.68 7.25
C ARG A 340 -9.50 -11.25 7.66
N LEU A 341 -8.74 -10.55 8.50
CA LEU A 341 -7.49 -11.04 9.07
C LEU A 341 -7.68 -12.32 9.88
N ILE A 342 -8.70 -12.34 10.74
CA ILE A 342 -9.02 -13.52 11.57
C ILE A 342 -9.53 -14.67 10.71
N GLU A 343 -10.38 -14.40 9.72
CA GLU A 343 -10.89 -15.39 8.78
C GLU A 343 -9.77 -16.04 7.97
N SER A 344 -8.92 -15.24 7.32
CA SER A 344 -7.76 -15.69 6.53
C SER A 344 -6.78 -16.53 7.36
N TYR A 345 -6.53 -16.15 8.63
CA TYR A 345 -5.69 -16.95 9.52
C TYR A 345 -6.39 -18.27 9.91
N ARG A 346 -7.70 -18.23 10.19
CA ARG A 346 -8.47 -19.42 10.56
C ARG A 346 -8.57 -20.43 9.43
N GLU A 347 -8.67 -19.99 8.19
CA GLU A 347 -8.68 -20.89 7.02
C GLU A 347 -7.38 -21.70 6.91
N ARG A 348 -6.25 -21.07 7.22
CA ARG A 348 -4.92 -21.71 7.15
C ARG A 348 -4.59 -22.56 8.37
N HIS A 349 -5.04 -22.14 9.57
CA HIS A 349 -4.61 -22.75 10.85
C HIS A 349 -5.73 -23.46 11.62
N GLY A 350 -6.97 -23.41 11.16
CA GLY A 350 -8.14 -24.01 11.80
C GLY A 350 -8.63 -23.33 13.09
N ARG A 351 -8.00 -22.22 13.49
CA ARG A 351 -8.33 -21.43 14.71
C ARG A 351 -8.02 -19.95 14.49
N PRO A 352 -8.62 -19.02 15.25
CA PRO A 352 -8.20 -17.62 15.22
C PRO A 352 -6.77 -17.45 15.79
N PRO A 353 -6.08 -16.36 15.40
CA PRO A 353 -4.81 -16.00 16.01
C PRO A 353 -5.02 -15.53 17.45
N ARG A 354 -4.11 -15.87 18.35
CA ARG A 354 -4.12 -15.43 19.76
C ARG A 354 -3.30 -14.18 19.99
N ALA A 355 -2.32 -13.89 19.12
CA ALA A 355 -1.53 -12.67 19.18
C ALA A 355 -1.06 -12.21 17.82
N ILE A 356 -1.07 -10.90 17.62
CA ILE A 356 -0.74 -10.23 16.35
C ILE A 356 0.22 -9.07 16.63
N GLY A 357 1.24 -8.93 15.78
CA GLY A 357 2.04 -7.72 15.67
C GLY A 357 1.54 -6.87 14.50
N ILE A 358 1.30 -5.59 14.74
CA ILE A 358 0.84 -4.65 13.70
C ILE A 358 1.68 -3.38 13.71
N THR A 359 2.05 -2.91 12.51
CA THR A 359 2.74 -1.63 12.33
C THR A 359 1.74 -0.50 12.09
N VAL A 360 2.00 0.68 12.67
CA VAL A 360 1.09 1.83 12.58
C VAL A 360 1.85 3.11 12.24
N TRP A 361 1.40 3.76 11.16
CA TRP A 361 1.99 5.01 10.67
C TRP A 361 1.04 6.19 10.85
N GLY A 362 1.61 7.35 11.17
CA GLY A 362 0.81 8.57 11.30
C GLY A 362 0.21 9.01 9.97
N THR A 363 0.94 8.87 8.86
CA THR A 363 0.49 9.28 7.53
C THR A 363 -0.74 8.49 7.07
N ALA A 364 -0.73 7.15 7.24
CA ALA A 364 -1.88 6.28 6.95
C ALA A 364 -3.12 6.67 7.77
N ASN A 365 -2.96 6.86 9.09
CA ASN A 365 -4.08 7.24 9.96
C ASN A 365 -4.58 8.67 9.76
N MET A 366 -3.78 9.55 9.15
CA MET A 366 -4.25 10.86 8.67
C MET A 366 -5.05 10.75 7.38
N ARG A 367 -4.66 9.87 6.44
CA ARG A 367 -5.41 9.61 5.20
C ARG A 367 -6.75 8.92 5.48
N THR A 368 -6.74 7.91 6.35
CA THR A 368 -7.91 7.06 6.61
C THR A 368 -8.79 7.56 7.74
N GLN A 369 -8.29 8.49 8.56
CA GLN A 369 -8.89 8.90 9.83
C GLN A 369 -8.98 7.75 10.85
N GLY A 370 -8.11 6.74 10.76
CA GLY A 370 -7.90 5.76 11.83
C GLY A 370 -8.20 4.31 11.52
N ASP A 371 -8.09 3.84 10.27
CA ASP A 371 -8.42 2.44 9.93
C ASP A 371 -7.62 1.43 10.76
N ASP A 372 -6.29 1.60 10.88
CA ASP A 372 -5.42 0.71 11.68
C ASP A 372 -5.82 0.72 13.17
N ILE A 373 -6.20 1.88 13.70
CA ILE A 373 -6.59 2.02 15.11
C ILE A 373 -7.94 1.36 15.35
N ALA A 374 -8.88 1.51 14.41
CA ALA A 374 -10.15 0.80 14.45
C ALA A 374 -9.94 -0.72 14.39
N GLU A 375 -9.04 -1.21 13.53
CA GLU A 375 -8.68 -2.62 13.46
C GLU A 375 -8.12 -3.13 14.79
N ILE A 376 -7.15 -2.44 15.38
CA ILE A 376 -6.57 -2.79 16.69
C ILE A 376 -7.65 -2.86 17.78
N LEU A 377 -8.51 -1.85 17.87
CA LEU A 377 -9.58 -1.80 18.86
C LEU A 377 -10.57 -2.94 18.64
N TRP A 378 -10.93 -3.24 17.39
CA TRP A 378 -11.81 -4.37 17.06
C TRP A 378 -11.18 -5.72 17.42
N LEU A 379 -9.90 -5.96 17.12
CA LEU A 379 -9.18 -7.18 17.48
C LEU A 379 -9.18 -7.43 19.00
N LEU A 380 -8.99 -6.37 19.79
CA LEU A 380 -9.11 -6.38 21.26
C LEU A 380 -10.56 -6.59 21.75
N GLY A 381 -11.56 -6.34 20.89
CA GLY A 381 -12.98 -6.40 21.23
C GLY A 381 -13.46 -5.17 22.01
N VAL A 382 -12.97 -3.99 21.61
CA VAL A 382 -13.32 -2.69 22.21
C VAL A 382 -13.80 -1.75 21.12
N GLU A 383 -14.94 -1.10 21.34
CA GLU A 383 -15.52 -0.12 20.41
C GLU A 383 -15.29 1.31 20.93
N PRO A 384 -14.83 2.25 20.08
CA PRO A 384 -14.79 3.66 20.43
C PRO A 384 -16.19 4.27 20.52
N VAL A 385 -16.38 5.20 21.46
CA VAL A 385 -17.63 5.95 21.66
C VAL A 385 -17.41 7.39 21.21
N TRP A 386 -18.24 7.86 20.27
CA TRP A 386 -18.13 9.20 19.71
C TRP A 386 -19.12 10.19 20.31
N GLU A 387 -18.68 11.43 20.47
CA GLU A 387 -19.55 12.58 20.69
C GLU A 387 -20.34 12.90 19.41
N ARG A 388 -21.64 13.12 19.55
CA ARG A 388 -22.57 13.19 18.41
C ARG A 388 -22.36 14.45 17.58
N GLU A 389 -21.91 15.53 18.21
CA GLU A 389 -21.82 16.87 17.65
C GLU A 389 -20.57 17.06 16.77
N ASN A 390 -19.46 16.43 17.10
CA ASN A 390 -18.16 16.68 16.44
C ASN A 390 -17.38 15.41 16.08
N GLY A 391 -17.89 14.22 16.39
CA GLY A 391 -17.25 12.96 16.06
C GLY A 391 -15.96 12.68 16.82
N ARG A 392 -15.67 13.39 17.92
CA ARG A 392 -14.52 13.08 18.78
C ARG A 392 -14.78 11.80 19.56
N VAL A 393 -13.74 10.99 19.72
CA VAL A 393 -13.79 9.82 20.59
C VAL A 393 -13.72 10.30 22.04
N VAL A 394 -14.78 10.01 22.80
CA VAL A 394 -14.92 10.43 24.20
C VAL A 394 -14.81 9.27 25.18
N ASP A 395 -15.11 8.04 24.73
CA ASP A 395 -15.00 6.87 25.59
C ASP A 395 -14.73 5.57 24.80
N LEU A 396 -14.62 4.45 25.51
CA LEU A 396 -14.53 3.11 24.95
C LEU A 396 -15.59 2.20 25.58
N ARG A 397 -16.20 1.35 24.77
CA ARG A 397 -17.13 0.29 25.18
C ARG A 397 -16.47 -1.06 24.96
N VAL A 398 -16.37 -1.88 26.00
CA VAL A 398 -15.99 -3.29 25.83
C VAL A 398 -17.13 -4.02 25.12
N VAL A 399 -16.84 -4.68 24.00
CA VAL A 399 -17.79 -5.54 23.29
C VAL A 399 -17.85 -6.88 24.04
N PRO A 400 -19.02 -7.33 24.54
CA PRO A 400 -19.14 -8.64 25.19
C PRO A 400 -18.75 -9.78 24.24
N LEU A 401 -18.18 -10.88 24.77
CA LEU A 401 -17.75 -12.03 23.94
C LEU A 401 -18.87 -12.61 23.09
N GLU A 402 -20.12 -12.62 23.59
CA GLU A 402 -21.29 -13.06 22.84
C GLU A 402 -21.58 -12.18 21.61
N GLU A 403 -21.36 -10.87 21.71
CA GLU A 403 -21.50 -9.92 20.59
C GLU A 403 -20.27 -9.99 19.66
N LEU A 404 -19.08 -10.19 20.23
CA LEU A 404 -17.83 -10.29 19.49
C LEU A 404 -17.75 -11.56 18.64
N GLY A 405 -18.33 -12.67 19.11
CA GLY A 405 -18.41 -13.94 18.37
C GLY A 405 -17.09 -14.71 18.25
N ARG A 406 -16.03 -14.27 18.96
CA ARG A 406 -14.68 -14.85 18.93
C ARG A 406 -13.89 -14.44 20.18
N PRO A 407 -12.74 -15.10 20.46
CA PRO A 407 -11.78 -14.64 21.45
C PRO A 407 -11.23 -13.24 21.16
N ARG A 408 -10.81 -12.55 22.22
CA ARG A 408 -10.01 -11.31 22.13
C ARG A 408 -8.58 -11.65 21.76
N VAL A 409 -8.06 -10.95 20.76
CA VAL A 409 -6.71 -11.14 20.25
C VAL A 409 -5.75 -10.19 20.97
N ASP A 410 -4.58 -10.68 21.39
CA ASP A 410 -3.55 -9.80 21.94
C ASP A 410 -2.79 -9.06 20.83
N VAL A 411 -2.69 -7.73 20.92
CA VAL A 411 -2.16 -6.91 19.83
C VAL A 411 -0.93 -6.14 20.28
N THR A 412 0.19 -6.37 19.60
CA THR A 412 1.44 -5.63 19.78
C THR A 412 1.56 -4.58 18.68
N VAL A 413 1.57 -3.31 19.07
CA VAL A 413 1.56 -2.17 18.15
C VAL A 413 2.96 -1.59 18.03
N ARG A 414 3.57 -1.72 16.86
CA ARG A 414 4.78 -1.00 16.47
C ARG A 414 4.41 0.32 15.82
N MET A 415 4.56 1.42 16.55
CA MET A 415 4.27 2.77 16.06
C MET A 415 5.51 3.43 15.48
N SER A 416 5.36 4.11 14.33
CA SER A 416 6.36 5.08 13.86
C SER A 416 6.57 6.21 14.89
N GLY A 417 7.77 6.80 14.90
CA GLY A 417 8.06 7.97 15.75
C GLY A 417 7.14 9.16 15.46
N PHE A 418 6.70 9.33 14.21
CA PHE A 418 5.71 10.36 13.87
C PHE A 418 4.33 10.08 14.45
N PHE A 419 3.86 8.82 14.42
CA PHE A 419 2.58 8.46 15.02
C PHE A 419 2.54 8.82 16.52
N ARG A 420 3.62 8.48 17.25
CA ARG A 420 3.81 8.87 18.66
C ARG A 420 3.62 10.38 18.87
N ASP A 421 4.22 11.18 18.00
CA ASP A 421 4.24 12.64 18.12
C ASP A 421 2.90 13.28 17.74
N ALA A 422 2.22 12.74 16.72
CA ALA A 422 1.00 13.30 16.18
C ALA A 422 -0.27 12.82 16.88
N PHE A 423 -0.26 11.63 17.47
CA PHE A 423 -1.44 10.97 18.03
C PHE A 423 -1.28 10.54 19.50
N PRO A 424 -0.74 11.36 20.41
CA PRO A 424 -0.54 10.95 21.81
C PRO A 424 -1.85 10.58 22.51
N GLY A 425 -2.97 11.24 22.18
CA GLY A 425 -4.29 10.89 22.70
C GLY A 425 -4.79 9.52 22.23
N VAL A 426 -4.42 9.10 21.02
CA VAL A 426 -4.76 7.77 20.49
C VAL A 426 -3.91 6.69 21.17
N VAL A 427 -2.62 6.97 21.43
CA VAL A 427 -1.75 6.08 22.22
C VAL A 427 -2.38 5.81 23.59
N GLN A 428 -2.86 6.86 24.26
CA GLN A 428 -3.57 6.73 25.55
C GLN A 428 -4.86 5.92 25.43
N MET A 429 -5.60 6.09 24.34
CA MET A 429 -6.85 5.37 24.09
C MET A 429 -6.60 3.86 23.92
N VAL A 430 -5.63 3.48 23.10
CA VAL A 430 -5.31 2.06 22.86
C VAL A 430 -4.72 1.41 24.12
N ASP A 431 -3.85 2.11 24.87
CA ASP A 431 -3.40 1.64 26.18
C ASP A 431 -4.57 1.41 27.14
N ARG A 432 -5.55 2.33 27.19
CA ARG A 432 -6.77 2.15 27.99
C ARG A 432 -7.57 0.93 27.53
N ALA A 433 -7.70 0.69 26.22
CA ALA A 433 -8.38 -0.48 25.68
C ALA A 433 -7.71 -1.78 26.15
N VAL A 434 -6.38 -1.88 26.04
CA VAL A 434 -5.57 -3.02 26.53
C VAL A 434 -5.80 -3.25 28.02
N ASN A 435 -5.77 -2.19 28.83
CA ASN A 435 -5.99 -2.31 30.27
C ASN A 435 -7.41 -2.78 30.62
N LEU A 436 -8.43 -2.25 29.93
CA LEU A 436 -9.83 -2.66 30.12
C LEU A 436 -9.98 -4.15 29.87
N VAL A 437 -9.48 -4.66 28.74
CA VAL A 437 -9.64 -6.07 28.39
C VAL A 437 -8.78 -7.00 29.23
N ALA A 438 -7.59 -6.57 29.66
CA ALA A 438 -6.73 -7.36 30.54
C ALA A 438 -7.33 -7.57 31.95
N ASP A 439 -8.22 -6.66 32.39
CA ASP A 439 -8.85 -6.71 33.71
C ASP A 439 -10.22 -7.42 33.73
N LEU A 440 -10.72 -7.88 32.57
CA LEU A 440 -12.00 -8.60 32.49
C LEU A 440 -11.91 -9.98 33.18
N ASP A 441 -13.02 -10.39 33.78
CA ASP A 441 -13.18 -11.75 34.32
C ASP A 441 -13.68 -12.70 33.22
N GLU A 442 -12.81 -12.97 32.25
CA GLU A 442 -13.03 -13.88 31.13
C GLU A 442 -12.07 -15.07 31.20
N PRO A 443 -12.43 -16.24 30.62
CA PRO A 443 -11.51 -17.36 30.47
C PRO A 443 -10.25 -16.98 29.67
N ASP A 444 -9.11 -17.56 30.02
CA ASP A 444 -7.83 -17.28 29.34
C ASP A 444 -7.80 -17.75 27.87
N GLU A 445 -8.63 -18.74 27.52
CA GLU A 445 -8.81 -19.20 26.14
C GLU A 445 -9.58 -18.20 25.27
N ASP A 446 -10.46 -17.41 25.87
CA ASP A 446 -11.28 -16.40 25.20
C ASP A 446 -10.67 -14.99 25.27
N ASN A 447 -9.67 -14.78 26.15
CA ASN A 447 -9.02 -13.49 26.32
C ASN A 447 -7.50 -13.64 26.44
N ALA A 448 -6.85 -13.58 25.27
CA ALA A 448 -5.41 -13.77 25.16
C ALA A 448 -4.59 -12.59 25.74
N VAL A 449 -5.20 -11.40 25.87
CA VAL A 449 -4.59 -10.22 26.50
C VAL A 449 -4.45 -10.45 28.01
N ARG A 450 -5.53 -10.92 28.64
CA ARG A 450 -5.58 -11.24 30.07
C ARG A 450 -4.61 -12.35 30.43
N GLU A 451 -4.67 -13.47 29.70
CA GLU A 451 -3.78 -14.62 29.90
C GLU A 451 -2.32 -14.17 29.94
N ARG A 452 -1.87 -13.49 28.88
CA ARG A 452 -0.47 -13.05 28.74
C ARG A 452 -0.09 -12.04 29.80
N THR A 453 -0.93 -11.03 30.04
CA THR A 453 -0.66 -10.03 31.08
C THR A 453 -0.43 -10.69 32.45
N ARG A 454 -1.24 -11.67 32.83
CA ARG A 454 -1.07 -12.40 34.11
C ARG A 454 0.19 -13.26 34.11
N SER A 455 0.46 -13.96 33.01
CA SER A 455 1.66 -14.79 32.87
C SER A 455 2.94 -13.95 32.97
N ASP A 456 3.01 -12.80 32.29
CA ASP A 456 4.17 -11.92 32.34
C ASP A 456 4.35 -11.27 33.70
N GLU A 457 3.26 -10.85 34.34
CA GLU A 457 3.32 -10.26 35.68
C GLU A 457 3.89 -11.26 36.69
N GLN A 458 3.50 -12.53 36.59
CA GLN A 458 4.07 -13.61 37.41
C GLN A 458 5.56 -13.84 37.11
N SER A 459 5.94 -13.87 35.83
CA SER A 459 7.34 -14.02 35.40
C SER A 459 8.22 -12.85 35.86
N LEU A 460 7.70 -11.62 35.78
CA LEU A 460 8.38 -10.40 36.25
C LEU A 460 8.51 -10.38 37.77
N ALA A 461 7.46 -10.78 38.51
CA ALA A 461 7.53 -10.92 39.95
C ALA A 461 8.54 -12.01 40.37
N ALA A 462 8.57 -13.14 39.67
CA ALA A 462 9.52 -14.23 39.92
C ALA A 462 10.98 -13.85 39.65
N SER A 463 11.21 -12.93 38.70
CA SER A 463 12.54 -12.34 38.41
C SER A 463 12.90 -11.15 39.32
N GLY A 464 12.06 -10.83 40.31
CA GLY A 464 12.35 -9.85 41.35
C GLY A 464 11.90 -8.41 41.05
N ALA A 465 11.07 -8.19 40.03
CA ALA A 465 10.47 -6.88 39.78
C ALA A 465 9.51 -6.50 40.92
N ALA A 466 9.48 -5.22 41.30
CA ALA A 466 8.52 -4.73 42.28
C ALA A 466 7.08 -4.92 41.76
N PRO A 467 6.08 -5.22 42.61
CA PRO A 467 4.72 -5.53 42.16
C PRO A 467 4.12 -4.50 41.19
N ASP A 468 4.27 -3.21 41.49
CA ASP A 468 3.75 -2.13 40.62
C ASP A 468 4.50 -2.04 39.28
N ASP A 469 5.81 -2.32 39.25
CA ASP A 469 6.61 -2.34 38.02
C ASP A 469 6.28 -3.59 37.18
N ALA A 470 6.12 -4.76 37.82
CA ALA A 470 5.71 -5.99 37.17
C ALA A 470 4.33 -5.84 36.50
N ARG A 471 3.36 -5.26 37.24
CA ARG A 471 2.02 -4.97 36.73
C ARG A 471 2.00 -3.96 35.59
N ALA A 472 2.85 -2.93 35.65
CA ALA A 472 2.95 -1.94 34.58
C ALA A 472 3.56 -2.55 33.31
N ARG A 473 4.67 -3.28 33.45
CA ARG A 473 5.44 -3.84 32.32
C ARG A 473 4.73 -4.99 31.63
N SER A 474 3.99 -5.83 32.34
CA SER A 474 3.21 -6.92 31.75
C SER A 474 2.15 -6.45 30.75
N ARG A 475 1.74 -5.18 30.85
CA ARG A 475 0.69 -4.55 30.04
C ARG A 475 1.21 -3.76 28.84
N TYR A 476 2.53 -3.69 28.65
CA TYR A 476 3.09 -2.99 27.51
C TYR A 476 2.71 -3.70 26.20
N ARG A 477 2.06 -2.93 25.32
CA ARG A 477 1.66 -3.35 23.97
C ARG A 477 2.00 -2.33 22.89
N LEU A 478 2.25 -1.08 23.25
CA LEU A 478 2.60 -0.03 22.30
C LEU A 478 4.09 0.31 22.39
N PHE A 479 4.79 0.13 21.28
CA PHE A 479 6.23 0.32 21.17
C PHE A 479 6.55 1.30 20.05
N SER A 480 7.47 2.23 20.29
CA SER A 480 7.92 3.19 19.27
C SER A 480 9.42 3.44 19.42
N ASN A 481 9.95 4.40 18.66
CA ASN A 481 11.31 4.85 18.79
C ASN A 481 11.59 5.44 20.17
N LYS A 482 12.88 5.51 20.54
CA LYS A 482 13.34 6.40 21.62
C LYS A 482 12.74 7.80 21.45
N PRO A 483 12.32 8.48 22.54
CA PRO A 483 11.86 9.86 22.45
C PRO A 483 12.85 10.75 21.69
N GLY A 484 12.33 11.45 20.68
CA GLY A 484 13.13 12.32 19.81
C GLY A 484 13.92 11.63 18.71
N ALA A 485 13.79 10.31 18.53
CA ALA A 485 14.30 9.56 17.38
C ALA A 485 13.16 9.03 16.50
N TYR A 486 13.50 8.65 15.26
CA TYR A 486 12.59 8.26 14.17
C TYR A 486 13.23 7.18 13.27
N GLY A 487 12.43 6.41 12.53
CA GLY A 487 12.90 5.33 11.63
C GLY A 487 13.03 3.96 12.31
N THR A 488 13.66 2.97 11.67
CA THR A 488 13.93 1.66 12.29
C THR A 488 15.41 1.29 12.34
N GLY A 489 16.27 2.08 11.70
CA GLY A 489 17.70 1.80 11.54
C GLY A 489 18.02 0.79 10.45
N ILE A 490 17.04 0.02 9.95
CA ILE A 490 17.23 -1.02 8.93
C ILE A 490 17.71 -0.43 7.60
N LEU A 491 17.11 0.68 7.14
CA LEU A 491 17.49 1.27 5.85
C LEU A 491 18.97 1.65 5.82
N ASN A 492 19.49 2.26 6.88
CA ASN A 492 20.91 2.63 6.96
C ASN A 492 21.81 1.39 6.93
N ALA A 493 21.43 0.32 7.63
CA ALA A 493 22.19 -0.92 7.62
C ALA A 493 22.26 -1.55 6.22
N ILE A 494 21.14 -1.56 5.49
CA ILE A 494 21.06 -2.07 4.12
C ILE A 494 21.83 -1.18 3.13
N ALA A 495 21.69 0.14 3.26
CA ALA A 495 22.36 1.11 2.40
C ALA A 495 23.89 1.05 2.56
N ASP A 496 24.39 0.94 3.80
CA ASP A 496 25.83 0.88 4.09
C ASP A 496 26.42 -0.54 3.94
N GLY A 497 25.60 -1.56 3.63
CA GLY A 497 26.01 -2.96 3.63
C GLY A 497 26.47 -3.49 4.99
N ALA A 498 26.14 -2.76 6.08
CA ALA A 498 26.63 -2.99 7.43
C ALA A 498 25.85 -4.08 8.19
N TRP A 499 25.65 -5.23 7.54
CA TRP A 499 24.98 -6.40 8.09
C TRP A 499 25.49 -7.69 7.43
N GLU A 500 25.56 -8.78 8.18
CA GLU A 500 25.98 -10.09 7.69
C GLU A 500 24.80 -11.08 7.63
N SER A 501 23.83 -10.92 8.54
CA SER A 501 22.69 -11.84 8.66
C SER A 501 21.39 -11.13 9.02
N VAL A 502 20.25 -11.82 8.89
CA VAL A 502 18.95 -11.32 9.37
C VAL A 502 18.98 -10.99 10.87
N ASP A 503 19.81 -11.67 11.66
CA ASP A 503 19.90 -11.44 13.10
C ASP A 503 20.44 -10.04 13.43
N ASP A 504 21.28 -9.47 12.57
CA ASP A 504 21.76 -8.09 12.68
C ASP A 504 20.61 -7.11 12.46
N LEU A 505 19.83 -7.30 11.38
CA LEU A 505 18.67 -6.47 11.05
C LEU A 505 17.59 -6.53 12.14
N SER A 506 17.35 -7.73 12.67
CA SER A 506 16.45 -7.98 13.81
C SER A 506 16.93 -7.24 15.06
N SER A 507 18.21 -7.32 15.39
CA SER A 507 18.80 -6.63 16.54
C SER A 507 18.66 -5.11 16.42
N ILE A 508 18.92 -4.56 15.24
CA ILE A 508 18.74 -3.13 14.95
C ILE A 508 17.28 -2.72 15.14
N TYR A 509 16.35 -3.47 14.56
CA TYR A 509 14.91 -3.20 14.71
C TYR A 509 14.46 -3.18 16.18
N LEU A 510 14.88 -4.17 16.95
CA LEU A 510 14.55 -4.31 18.36
C LEU A 510 15.13 -3.17 19.20
N GLU A 511 16.37 -2.77 18.98
CA GLU A 511 17.02 -1.65 19.69
C GLU A 511 16.38 -0.30 19.35
N TRP A 512 16.09 -0.06 18.07
CA TRP A 512 15.44 1.18 17.64
C TRP A 512 13.97 1.23 18.08
N GLY A 513 13.35 0.08 18.32
CA GLY A 513 11.93 -0.02 18.61
C GLY A 513 11.51 -0.39 20.03
N GLY A 514 12.45 -0.82 20.87
CA GLY A 514 12.20 -1.35 22.21
C GLY A 514 11.88 -0.30 23.28
N PHE A 515 11.04 0.68 22.99
CA PHE A 515 10.60 1.71 23.93
C PHE A 515 9.08 1.70 24.09
N ALA A 516 8.62 1.48 25.32
CA ALA A 516 7.19 1.39 25.63
C ALA A 516 6.54 2.76 25.79
N TYR A 517 5.31 2.87 25.30
CA TYR A 517 4.44 4.04 25.43
C TYR A 517 3.07 3.63 25.98
N THR A 518 2.59 4.36 26.98
CA THR A 518 1.28 4.16 27.61
C THR A 518 0.71 5.51 28.02
N GLY A 519 -0.46 5.54 28.66
CA GLY A 519 -0.96 6.78 29.25
C GLY A 519 -0.13 7.32 30.43
N LYS A 520 0.79 6.53 30.98
CA LYS A 520 1.66 6.92 32.10
C LYS A 520 3.16 6.87 31.75
N THR A 521 3.52 6.14 30.70
CA THR A 521 4.90 5.86 30.30
C THR A 521 5.17 6.52 28.94
N TYR A 522 6.25 7.30 28.85
CA TYR A 522 6.65 7.96 27.61
C TYR A 522 8.07 7.53 27.21
N GLY A 523 8.16 6.47 26.39
CA GLY A 523 9.42 5.97 25.84
C GLY A 523 10.37 5.39 26.87
N LYS A 524 9.86 4.59 27.83
CA LYS A 524 10.71 3.83 28.77
C LYS A 524 11.36 2.67 28.01
N PRO A 525 12.68 2.44 28.14
CA PRO A 525 13.32 1.24 27.59
C PRO A 525 12.59 -0.02 28.08
N ALA A 526 12.19 -0.86 27.15
CA ALA A 526 11.35 -2.03 27.36
C ALA A 526 11.67 -3.12 26.32
N LEU A 527 12.97 -3.30 26.03
CA LEU A 527 13.47 -4.21 24.99
C LEU A 527 13.02 -5.66 25.24
N GLU A 528 13.11 -6.13 26.49
CA GLU A 528 12.75 -7.50 26.84
C GLU A 528 11.23 -7.73 26.75
N GLU A 529 10.42 -6.75 27.13
CA GLU A 529 8.96 -6.80 26.93
C GLU A 529 8.64 -6.80 25.43
N PHE A 530 9.33 -5.99 24.62
CA PHE A 530 9.12 -5.95 23.19
C PHE A 530 9.46 -7.30 22.53
N LYS A 531 10.60 -7.89 22.88
CA LYS A 531 10.96 -9.25 22.44
C LYS A 531 9.91 -10.28 22.86
N THR A 532 9.44 -10.24 24.11
CA THR A 532 8.41 -11.16 24.63
C THR A 532 7.11 -11.04 23.82
N ARG A 533 6.74 -9.82 23.43
CA ARG A 533 5.54 -9.55 22.61
C ARG A 533 5.68 -10.01 21.17
N LEU A 534 6.81 -9.72 20.53
CA LEU A 534 7.05 -10.19 19.16
C LEU A 534 7.18 -11.71 19.10
N ALA A 535 7.90 -12.34 20.04
CA ALA A 535 8.02 -13.80 20.09
C ALA A 535 6.68 -14.52 20.27
N ALA A 536 5.67 -13.86 20.83
CA ALA A 536 4.33 -14.40 20.99
C ALA A 536 3.42 -14.15 19.78
N SER A 537 3.80 -13.26 18.85
CA SER A 537 2.98 -12.84 17.72
C SER A 537 2.97 -13.92 16.63
N GLU A 538 1.78 -14.31 16.19
CA GLU A 538 1.58 -15.36 15.19
C GLU A 538 1.48 -14.77 13.77
N VAL A 539 1.11 -13.50 13.69
CA VAL A 539 0.94 -12.75 12.44
C VAL A 539 1.63 -11.40 12.55
N ALA A 540 2.36 -11.00 11.51
CA ALA A 540 2.89 -9.66 11.31
C ALA A 540 2.07 -8.94 10.25
N VAL A 541 1.42 -7.83 10.63
CA VAL A 541 0.44 -7.11 9.82
C VAL A 541 0.97 -5.72 9.48
N GLN A 542 0.75 -5.34 8.22
CA GLN A 542 0.87 -3.97 7.74
C GLN A 542 -0.30 -3.68 6.81
N ASN A 543 -0.81 -2.44 6.83
CA ASN A 543 -1.91 -2.04 5.96
C ASN A 543 -1.42 -1.17 4.79
N LEU A 544 -2.08 -1.31 3.64
CA LEU A 544 -1.92 -0.47 2.45
C LEU A 544 -3.25 0.25 2.20
N ASP A 545 -3.25 1.57 2.37
CA ASP A 545 -4.48 2.37 2.40
C ASP A 545 -4.84 3.03 1.06
N ASN A 546 -3.95 3.02 0.06
CA ASN A 546 -4.20 3.64 -1.25
C ASN A 546 -3.36 2.95 -2.35
N ARG A 547 -3.53 3.38 -3.61
CA ARG A 547 -2.81 2.84 -4.78
C ARG A 547 -1.84 3.84 -5.43
N GLU A 548 -1.59 4.98 -4.79
CA GLU A 548 -0.70 6.03 -5.31
C GLU A 548 0.78 5.64 -5.15
N HIS A 549 1.05 4.73 -4.21
CA HIS A 549 2.30 4.00 -4.04
C HIS A 549 2.03 2.54 -3.63
N ASP A 550 3.05 1.70 -3.73
CA ASP A 550 3.02 0.29 -3.31
C ASP A 550 4.23 -0.08 -2.43
N ILE A 551 4.34 -1.36 -2.04
CA ILE A 551 5.37 -1.83 -1.09
C ILE A 551 6.80 -1.77 -1.63
N PHE A 552 6.99 -1.64 -2.95
CA PHE A 552 8.30 -1.41 -3.56
C PHE A 552 8.45 0.02 -4.11
N ASP A 553 7.66 0.96 -3.61
CA ASP A 553 7.84 2.40 -3.84
C ASP A 553 8.29 3.17 -2.59
N SER A 554 8.25 2.54 -1.42
CA SER A 554 8.68 3.14 -0.16
C SER A 554 9.43 2.14 0.69
N ASP A 555 10.60 2.56 1.19
CA ASP A 555 11.40 1.78 2.12
C ASP A 555 10.73 1.57 3.48
N ASP A 556 9.74 2.38 3.87
CA ASP A 556 9.13 2.24 5.20
C ASP A 556 8.46 0.87 5.37
N TYR A 557 7.91 0.28 4.30
CA TYR A 557 7.27 -1.04 4.40
C TYR A 557 8.29 -2.13 4.80
N LEU A 558 9.43 -2.22 4.11
CA LEU A 558 10.48 -3.20 4.45
C LEU A 558 11.05 -2.93 5.85
N GLN A 559 11.19 -1.65 6.21
CA GLN A 559 11.74 -1.24 7.49
C GLN A 559 10.85 -1.62 8.67
N PHE A 560 9.53 -1.40 8.56
CA PHE A 560 8.58 -1.61 9.65
C PHE A 560 8.00 -3.04 9.65
N HIS A 561 7.45 -3.47 8.52
CA HIS A 561 6.79 -4.77 8.37
C HIS A 561 7.83 -5.87 8.21
N GLY A 562 8.75 -5.72 7.25
CA GLY A 562 9.87 -6.63 7.07
C GLY A 562 10.71 -6.75 8.35
N GLY A 563 11.04 -5.64 8.99
CA GLY A 563 11.74 -5.62 10.28
C GLY A 563 11.01 -6.39 11.40
N MET A 564 9.67 -6.32 11.44
CA MET A 564 8.86 -7.11 12.38
C MET A 564 8.96 -8.61 12.06
N VAL A 565 8.84 -8.99 10.78
CA VAL A 565 8.97 -10.39 10.34
C VAL A 565 10.34 -10.94 10.69
N ALA A 566 11.41 -10.20 10.41
CA ALA A 566 12.78 -10.54 10.77
C ALA A 566 12.93 -10.75 12.29
N ALA A 567 12.39 -9.82 13.10
CA ALA A 567 12.47 -9.91 14.55
C ALA A 567 11.75 -11.13 15.11
N ILE A 568 10.52 -11.41 14.65
CA ILE A 568 9.76 -12.60 15.08
C ILE A 568 10.48 -13.88 14.65
N ARG A 569 11.01 -13.91 13.42
CA ARG A 569 11.76 -15.05 12.88
C ARG A 569 13.00 -15.36 13.71
N THR A 570 13.82 -14.37 14.03
CA THR A 570 15.03 -14.54 14.86
C THR A 570 14.68 -14.96 16.29
N LEU A 571 13.62 -14.39 16.88
CA LEU A 571 13.25 -14.70 18.28
C LEU A 571 12.64 -16.10 18.45
N THR A 572 11.96 -16.63 17.43
CA THR A 572 11.20 -17.89 17.54
C THR A 572 11.80 -19.04 16.76
N GLY A 573 12.70 -18.76 15.81
CA GLY A 573 13.19 -19.72 14.82
C GLY A 573 12.14 -20.13 13.78
N ARG A 574 10.98 -19.46 13.72
CA ARG A 574 9.88 -19.75 12.79
C ARG A 574 9.47 -18.49 12.04
N LYS A 575 9.20 -18.61 10.74
CA LYS A 575 8.64 -17.51 9.95
C LYS A 575 7.19 -17.27 10.41
N PRO A 576 6.82 -16.06 10.87
CA PRO A 576 5.43 -15.75 11.17
C PRO A 576 4.63 -15.66 9.86
N ASP A 577 3.31 -15.75 9.97
CA ASP A 577 2.46 -15.32 8.87
C ASP A 577 2.66 -13.82 8.66
N ALA A 578 3.01 -13.41 7.45
CA ALA A 578 3.17 -11.99 7.12
C ALA A 578 2.08 -11.61 6.13
N VAL A 579 1.24 -10.64 6.48
CA VAL A 579 0.07 -10.28 5.69
C VAL A 579 -0.02 -8.78 5.45
N LEU A 580 -0.63 -8.41 4.32
CA LEU A 580 -0.93 -7.04 3.97
C LEU A 580 -2.45 -6.81 3.96
N GLY A 581 -2.94 -5.89 4.78
CA GLY A 581 -4.33 -5.44 4.75
C GLY A 581 -4.53 -4.35 3.69
N ASP A 582 -5.15 -4.70 2.56
CA ASP A 582 -5.51 -3.76 1.50
C ASP A 582 -6.84 -3.09 1.84
N SER A 583 -6.77 -1.80 2.19
CA SER A 583 -7.94 -0.93 2.38
C SER A 583 -7.94 0.22 1.37
N SER A 584 -7.25 0.07 0.24
CA SER A 584 -7.27 1.06 -0.85
C SER A 584 -8.65 1.27 -1.44
N ASN A 585 -9.52 0.25 -1.38
CA ASN A 585 -10.96 0.37 -1.54
C ASN A 585 -11.66 0.16 -0.18
N PRO A 586 -12.14 1.22 0.50
CA PRO A 586 -12.78 1.10 1.82
C PRO A 586 -14.04 0.21 1.85
N GLU A 587 -14.72 0.04 0.71
CA GLU A 587 -15.89 -0.81 0.62
C GLU A 587 -15.52 -2.30 0.54
N GLN A 588 -14.35 -2.61 0.00
CA GLN A 588 -13.86 -3.96 -0.24
C GLN A 588 -12.42 -4.11 0.26
N VAL A 589 -12.29 -4.50 1.52
CA VAL A 589 -10.99 -4.74 2.13
C VAL A 589 -10.57 -6.19 1.94
N HIS A 590 -9.26 -6.39 1.76
CA HIS A 590 -8.66 -7.72 1.60
C HIS A 590 -7.47 -7.86 2.55
N VAL A 591 -7.18 -9.09 2.96
CA VAL A 591 -5.99 -9.42 3.75
C VAL A 591 -5.29 -10.58 3.07
N ASP A 592 -4.22 -10.26 2.35
CA ASP A 592 -3.47 -11.22 1.53
C ASP A 592 -2.12 -11.55 2.19
N ASP A 593 -1.61 -12.75 1.88
CA ASP A 593 -0.22 -13.10 2.18
C ASP A 593 0.74 -12.12 1.49
N LEU A 594 1.78 -11.71 2.21
CA LEU A 594 2.71 -10.70 1.75
C LEU A 594 3.49 -11.12 0.50
N ALA A 595 3.90 -12.39 0.39
CA ALA A 595 4.62 -12.87 -0.80
C ALA A 595 3.68 -12.94 -2.01
N LYS A 596 2.41 -13.32 -1.80
CA LYS A 596 1.38 -13.24 -2.83
C LYS A 596 1.19 -11.80 -3.33
N GLU A 597 1.05 -10.83 -2.43
CA GLU A 597 0.87 -9.43 -2.83
C GLU A 597 2.12 -8.83 -3.48
N ALA A 598 3.30 -9.22 -3.01
CA ALA A 598 4.57 -8.85 -3.64
C ALA A 598 4.65 -9.31 -5.10
N ARG A 599 4.25 -10.54 -5.41
CA ARG A 599 4.17 -11.04 -6.80
C ARG A 599 3.14 -10.27 -7.63
N ARG A 600 1.97 -9.96 -7.07
CA ARG A 600 0.93 -9.16 -7.75
C ARG A 600 1.46 -7.77 -8.12
N ILE A 601 2.07 -7.07 -7.18
CA ILE A 601 2.67 -5.75 -7.40
C ILE A 601 3.84 -5.84 -8.39
N PHE A 602 4.65 -6.90 -8.29
CA PHE A 602 5.75 -7.13 -9.22
C PHE A 602 5.26 -7.20 -10.67
N ARG A 603 4.23 -8.00 -10.93
CA ARG A 603 3.63 -8.11 -12.28
C ARG A 603 2.89 -6.84 -12.67
N ALA A 604 2.11 -6.25 -11.78
CA ALA A 604 1.32 -5.06 -12.10
C ALA A 604 2.18 -3.83 -12.39
N ARG A 605 3.36 -3.70 -11.76
CA ARG A 605 4.16 -2.46 -11.80
C ARG A 605 5.67 -2.66 -12.00
N VAL A 606 6.35 -3.48 -11.19
CA VAL A 606 7.83 -3.65 -11.27
C VAL A 606 8.26 -4.09 -12.67
N ALA A 607 7.66 -5.16 -13.16
CA ALA A 607 8.00 -5.82 -14.42
C ALA A 607 7.14 -5.33 -15.59
N ASN A 608 6.27 -4.35 -15.37
CA ASN A 608 5.30 -3.89 -16.34
C ASN A 608 5.94 -2.94 -17.38
N PRO A 609 5.93 -3.27 -18.68
CA PRO A 609 6.51 -2.43 -19.72
C PRO A 609 5.84 -1.06 -19.83
N LYS A 610 4.55 -0.93 -19.45
CA LYS A 610 3.83 0.35 -19.40
C LYS A 610 4.44 1.27 -18.36
N TRP A 611 4.75 0.76 -17.17
CA TRP A 611 5.42 1.52 -16.11
C TRP A 611 6.86 1.84 -16.49
N LEU A 612 7.63 0.88 -17.03
CA LEU A 612 9.00 1.14 -17.49
C LEU A 612 9.04 2.22 -18.58
N LYS A 613 8.12 2.20 -19.54
CA LYS A 613 7.99 3.25 -20.54
C LYS A 613 7.58 4.59 -19.90
N SER A 614 6.72 4.58 -18.89
CA SER A 614 6.24 5.79 -18.25
C SER A 614 7.35 6.51 -17.48
N ILE A 615 8.11 5.75 -16.69
CA ILE A 615 9.14 6.31 -15.83
C ILE A 615 10.34 6.83 -16.62
N ARG A 616 10.66 6.19 -17.76
CA ARG A 616 11.71 6.64 -18.70
C ARG A 616 11.45 8.02 -19.31
N ARG A 617 10.21 8.54 -19.27
CA ARG A 617 9.91 9.92 -19.67
C ARG A 617 10.48 10.98 -18.72
N HIS A 618 10.97 10.57 -17.54
CA HIS A 618 11.38 11.48 -16.46
C HIS A 618 12.90 11.48 -16.18
N GLY A 619 13.72 11.05 -17.15
CA GLY A 619 15.19 11.23 -17.12
C GLY A 619 15.83 10.75 -15.82
N TYR A 620 16.65 11.60 -15.19
CA TYR A 620 17.41 11.27 -13.99
C TYR A 620 16.56 10.71 -12.84
N LYS A 621 15.42 11.36 -12.53
CA LYS A 621 14.54 10.89 -11.45
C LYS A 621 13.86 9.59 -11.82
N GLY A 622 13.52 9.40 -13.10
CA GLY A 622 12.95 8.15 -13.56
C GLY A 622 13.91 6.97 -13.41
N ALA A 623 15.19 7.18 -13.72
CA ALA A 623 16.24 6.20 -13.46
C ALA A 623 16.44 5.91 -11.95
N LEU A 624 16.30 6.93 -11.10
CA LEU A 624 16.37 6.75 -9.64
C LEU A 624 15.21 5.89 -9.12
N GLU A 625 13.99 6.06 -9.64
CA GLU A 625 12.83 5.23 -9.25
C GLU A 625 13.04 3.75 -9.62
N MET A 626 13.66 3.48 -10.77
CA MET A 626 14.04 2.12 -11.16
C MET A 626 15.05 1.52 -10.18
N ALA A 627 16.10 2.25 -9.79
CA ALA A 627 17.08 1.76 -8.82
C ALA A 627 16.48 1.59 -7.42
N ALA A 628 15.68 2.55 -6.95
CA ALA A 628 14.99 2.49 -5.65
C ALA A 628 14.07 1.26 -5.57
N THR A 629 13.35 0.94 -6.64
CA THR A 629 12.52 -0.29 -6.71
C THR A 629 13.36 -1.54 -6.43
N VAL A 630 14.57 -1.64 -6.99
CA VAL A 630 15.48 -2.77 -6.77
C VAL A 630 15.98 -2.81 -5.33
N ASP A 631 16.35 -1.65 -4.76
CA ASP A 631 16.77 -1.56 -3.35
C ASP A 631 15.65 -1.98 -2.39
N TYR A 632 14.42 -1.56 -2.65
CA TYR A 632 13.27 -1.90 -1.80
C TYR A 632 12.90 -3.37 -1.92
N LEU A 633 12.91 -3.92 -3.13
CA LEU A 633 12.73 -5.35 -3.38
C LEU A 633 13.79 -6.18 -2.62
N PHE A 634 15.06 -5.82 -2.75
CA PHE A 634 16.16 -6.46 -2.03
C PHE A 634 15.98 -6.37 -0.51
N GLY A 635 15.67 -5.18 0.03
CA GLY A 635 15.55 -5.00 1.47
C GLY A 635 14.35 -5.73 2.06
N TYR A 636 13.24 -5.81 1.31
CA TYR A 636 12.10 -6.61 1.72
C TYR A 636 12.42 -8.10 1.73
N ASP A 637 13.18 -8.57 0.77
CA ASP A 637 13.62 -9.95 0.74
C ASP A 637 14.59 -10.29 1.89
N ALA A 638 15.55 -9.42 2.15
CA ALA A 638 16.49 -9.56 3.27
C ALA A 638 15.76 -9.68 4.63
N THR A 639 14.65 -8.97 4.78
CA THR A 639 13.90 -8.90 6.05
C THR A 639 12.77 -9.93 6.16
N ALA A 640 12.06 -10.22 5.07
CA ALA A 640 10.85 -11.06 5.08
C ALA A 640 10.94 -12.32 4.19
N ASP A 641 11.96 -12.45 3.34
CA ASP A 641 12.14 -13.59 2.42
C ASP A 641 10.88 -13.79 1.54
N ILE A 642 10.63 -12.84 0.65
CA ILE A 642 9.38 -12.74 -0.13
C ILE A 642 9.61 -12.62 -1.65
N VAL A 643 10.86 -12.58 -2.09
CA VAL A 643 11.19 -12.44 -3.51
C VAL A 643 11.64 -13.81 -4.03
N ASP A 644 10.97 -14.28 -5.08
CA ASP A 644 11.33 -15.51 -5.76
C ASP A 644 12.50 -15.27 -6.74
N ASP A 645 13.35 -16.27 -6.99
CA ASP A 645 14.53 -16.15 -7.87
C ASP A 645 14.19 -15.62 -9.28
N TRP A 646 13.02 -16.00 -9.81
CA TRP A 646 12.57 -15.53 -11.13
C TRP A 646 12.30 -14.02 -11.15
N MET A 647 11.98 -13.40 -10.01
CA MET A 647 11.74 -11.96 -9.91
C MET A 647 13.07 -11.19 -10.01
N TYR A 648 14.14 -11.68 -9.36
CA TYR A 648 15.47 -11.10 -9.53
C TYR A 648 15.99 -11.24 -10.96
N GLU A 649 15.80 -12.42 -11.56
CA GLU A 649 16.15 -12.66 -12.96
C GLU A 649 15.39 -11.69 -13.88
N ASP A 650 14.07 -11.55 -13.73
CA ASP A 650 13.26 -10.67 -14.59
C ASP A 650 13.64 -9.19 -14.43
N VAL A 651 13.91 -8.72 -13.21
CA VAL A 651 14.42 -7.35 -12.97
C VAL A 651 15.80 -7.17 -13.60
N ALA A 652 16.71 -8.12 -13.42
CA ALA A 652 18.04 -8.05 -14.03
C ALA A 652 17.92 -7.92 -15.56
N GLN A 653 17.08 -8.74 -16.19
CA GLN A 653 16.85 -8.68 -17.63
C GLN A 653 16.23 -7.34 -18.04
N LYS A 654 15.12 -6.91 -17.42
CA LYS A 654 14.35 -5.74 -17.88
C LYS A 654 14.98 -4.39 -17.53
N TYR A 655 15.75 -4.30 -16.44
CA TYR A 655 16.28 -3.03 -15.95
C TYR A 655 17.72 -2.84 -16.40
N ALA A 656 18.57 -3.85 -16.24
CA ALA A 656 20.01 -3.71 -16.44
C ALA A 656 20.50 -4.22 -17.80
N LEU A 657 19.88 -5.28 -18.34
CA LEU A 657 20.39 -6.00 -19.52
C LEU A 657 19.61 -5.70 -20.81
N ASP A 658 18.34 -5.32 -20.70
CA ASP A 658 17.55 -4.82 -21.83
C ASP A 658 18.22 -3.59 -22.44
N GLU A 659 18.34 -3.58 -23.76
CA GLU A 659 19.09 -2.55 -24.47
C GLU A 659 18.50 -1.15 -24.27
N GLU A 660 17.16 -1.04 -24.28
CA GLU A 660 16.48 0.25 -24.16
C GLU A 660 16.60 0.80 -22.74
N SER A 661 16.33 -0.02 -21.72
CA SER A 661 16.48 0.35 -20.31
C SER A 661 17.92 0.68 -19.95
N ARG A 662 18.89 -0.16 -20.33
CA ARG A 662 20.31 0.08 -20.05
C ARG A 662 20.77 1.40 -20.65
N ARG A 663 20.45 1.62 -21.93
CA ARG A 663 20.83 2.86 -22.63
C ARG A 663 20.19 4.10 -21.99
N PHE A 664 18.94 3.99 -21.56
CA PHE A 664 18.27 5.06 -20.82
C PHE A 664 18.99 5.39 -19.50
N LEU A 665 19.35 4.37 -18.72
CA LEU A 665 20.04 4.53 -17.44
C LEU A 665 21.45 5.10 -17.63
N GLU A 666 22.23 4.58 -18.58
CA GLU A 666 23.57 5.10 -18.92
C GLU A 666 23.54 6.60 -19.28
N GLN A 667 22.50 7.04 -20.00
CA GLN A 667 22.37 8.44 -20.42
C GLN A 667 21.80 9.35 -19.34
N SER A 668 20.82 8.86 -18.60
CA SER A 668 20.03 9.69 -17.68
C SER A 668 20.61 9.73 -16.28
N ASN A 669 21.14 8.60 -15.80
CA ASN A 669 21.71 8.46 -14.46
C ASN A 669 22.60 7.20 -14.36
N PRO A 670 23.87 7.27 -14.81
CA PRO A 670 24.78 6.13 -14.73
C PRO A 670 25.08 5.66 -13.29
N TRP A 671 24.93 6.53 -12.29
CA TRP A 671 25.02 6.12 -10.89
C TRP A 671 23.88 5.16 -10.51
N ALA A 672 22.65 5.41 -10.95
CA ALA A 672 21.53 4.49 -10.72
C ALA A 672 21.77 3.12 -11.37
N LEU A 673 22.35 3.07 -12.58
CA LEU A 673 22.74 1.80 -13.22
C LEU A 673 23.79 1.04 -12.38
N ARG A 674 24.80 1.74 -11.86
CA ARG A 674 25.81 1.14 -10.99
C ARG A 674 25.17 0.58 -9.71
N GLU A 675 24.33 1.37 -9.04
CA GLU A 675 23.70 0.94 -7.78
C GLU A 675 22.79 -0.26 -7.99
N LEU A 676 21.90 -0.24 -8.99
CA LEU A 676 20.97 -1.36 -9.20
C LEU A 676 21.70 -2.64 -9.66
N THR A 677 22.76 -2.52 -10.47
CA THR A 677 23.57 -3.71 -10.85
C THR A 677 24.37 -4.24 -9.66
N GLY A 678 24.95 -3.35 -8.86
CA GLY A 678 25.64 -3.71 -7.61
C GLY A 678 24.69 -4.43 -6.64
N ARG A 679 23.47 -3.93 -6.48
CA ARG A 679 22.45 -4.53 -5.60
C ARG A 679 22.01 -5.92 -6.06
N LEU A 680 21.83 -6.13 -7.37
CA LEU A 680 21.49 -7.45 -7.93
C LEU A 680 22.64 -8.45 -7.74
N ILE A 681 23.89 -8.01 -7.89
CA ILE A 681 25.06 -8.85 -7.61
C ILE A 681 25.11 -9.19 -6.11
N GLU A 682 24.89 -8.21 -5.23
CA GLU A 682 24.83 -8.42 -3.78
C GLU A 682 23.74 -9.42 -3.38
N ALA A 683 22.58 -9.40 -4.03
CA ALA A 683 21.51 -10.37 -3.80
C ALA A 683 21.99 -11.82 -4.05
N GLY A 684 22.75 -12.03 -5.13
CA GLY A 684 23.37 -13.32 -5.43
C GLY A 684 24.46 -13.72 -4.43
N ASP A 685 25.36 -12.78 -4.09
CA ASP A 685 26.46 -13.04 -3.15
C ASP A 685 25.96 -13.36 -1.73
N ARG A 686 24.81 -12.79 -1.33
CA ARG A 686 24.15 -13.06 -0.04
C ARG A 686 23.21 -14.28 -0.05
N GLY A 687 23.00 -14.90 -1.21
CA GLY A 687 22.08 -16.03 -1.37
C GLY A 687 20.60 -15.67 -1.18
N LEU A 688 20.25 -14.39 -1.36
CA LEU A 688 18.86 -13.93 -1.47
C LEU A 688 18.31 -14.35 -2.84
N TRP A 689 19.09 -14.07 -3.89
CA TRP A 689 18.92 -14.69 -5.20
C TRP A 689 19.70 -16.01 -5.21
N ARG A 690 19.00 -17.14 -5.08
CA ARG A 690 19.60 -18.44 -4.72
C ARG A 690 20.26 -19.14 -5.92
N ASP A 691 19.59 -19.15 -7.07
CA ASP A 691 20.07 -19.80 -8.29
C ASP A 691 20.13 -18.82 -9.49
N PRO A 692 20.99 -17.78 -9.44
CA PRO A 692 21.19 -16.89 -10.58
C PRO A 692 21.78 -17.63 -11.77
N LYS A 693 21.24 -17.39 -12.97
CA LYS A 693 21.88 -17.87 -14.19
C LYS A 693 23.28 -17.27 -14.29
N ALA A 694 24.28 -18.12 -14.54
CA ALA A 694 25.68 -17.70 -14.62
C ALA A 694 25.89 -16.61 -15.68
N GLU A 695 25.22 -16.72 -16.83
CA GLU A 695 25.26 -15.73 -17.90
C GLU A 695 24.69 -14.37 -17.46
N THR A 696 23.58 -14.37 -16.71
CA THR A 696 22.97 -13.13 -16.18
C THR A 696 23.91 -12.46 -15.19
N LEU A 697 24.49 -13.22 -14.26
CA LEU A 697 25.42 -12.66 -13.27
C LEU A 697 26.71 -12.11 -13.90
N ASP A 698 27.26 -12.80 -14.91
CA ASP A 698 28.42 -12.31 -15.66
C ASP A 698 28.10 -11.03 -16.43
N ALA A 699 26.92 -10.95 -17.05
CA ALA A 699 26.47 -9.74 -17.75
C ALA A 699 26.26 -8.55 -16.80
N LEU A 700 25.71 -8.79 -15.60
CA LEU A 700 25.59 -7.76 -14.56
C LEU A 700 26.96 -7.25 -14.12
N LYS A 701 27.92 -8.14 -13.86
CA LYS A 701 29.30 -7.77 -13.49
C LYS A 701 29.99 -6.96 -14.58
N GLN A 702 29.81 -7.34 -15.85
CA GLN A 702 30.34 -6.57 -16.98
C GLN A 702 29.73 -5.17 -17.05
N THR A 703 28.40 -5.07 -16.88
CA THR A 703 27.68 -3.79 -16.89
C THR A 703 28.10 -2.89 -15.72
N TYR A 704 28.28 -3.47 -14.53
CA TYR A 704 28.81 -2.76 -13.37
C TYR A 704 30.21 -2.19 -13.64
N LEU A 705 31.15 -3.02 -14.11
CA LEU A 705 32.53 -2.60 -14.40
C LEU A 705 32.60 -1.54 -15.51
N SER A 706 31.81 -1.67 -16.57
CA SER A 706 31.78 -0.66 -17.64
C SER A 706 31.23 0.67 -17.15
N THR A 707 30.22 0.63 -16.27
CA THR A 707 29.60 1.83 -15.71
C THR A 707 30.55 2.52 -14.73
N GLU A 708 31.27 1.78 -13.88
CA GLU A 708 32.30 2.36 -13.02
C GLU A 708 33.42 3.03 -13.83
N GLY A 709 33.94 2.35 -14.86
CA GLY A 709 34.96 2.94 -15.73
C GLY A 709 34.50 4.27 -16.37
N ALA A 710 33.24 4.32 -16.84
CA ALA A 710 32.67 5.55 -17.39
C ALA A 710 32.51 6.67 -16.34
N LEU A 711 32.09 6.33 -15.12
CA LEU A 711 31.93 7.29 -14.03
C LEU A 711 33.28 7.84 -13.54
N GLU A 712 34.32 7.00 -13.46
CA GLU A 712 35.68 7.44 -13.10
C GLU A 712 36.28 8.38 -14.16
N GLU A 713 36.08 8.09 -15.44
CA GLU A 713 36.52 8.97 -16.53
C GLU A 713 35.81 10.32 -16.55
N GLN A 714 34.52 10.35 -16.18
CA GLN A 714 33.75 11.59 -16.03
C GLN A 714 34.15 12.38 -14.77
N GLY A 715 34.31 11.70 -13.63
CA GLY A 715 34.71 12.30 -12.37
C GLY A 715 36.15 12.84 -12.37
N GLY A 716 37.04 12.26 -13.20
CA GLY A 716 38.39 12.80 -13.44
C GLY A 716 38.45 14.04 -14.34
N ARG A 717 37.32 14.47 -14.92
CA ARG A 717 37.21 15.65 -15.80
C ARG A 717 36.48 16.85 -15.17
N SER A 718 35.88 16.68 -13.98
CA SER A 718 35.34 17.77 -13.14
C SER A 718 36.35 18.20 -12.10
#